data_AF-A0A8H7WCV1-F1
#
_entry.id   AF-A0A8H7WCV1-F1
#
_cell.length_a   1.000
_cell.length_b   1.000
_cell.length_c   1.000
_cell.angle_alpha   90.00
_cell.angle_beta   90.00
_cell.angle_gamma   90.00
#
_symmetry.space_group_name_H-M   'P 1'
#
loop_
_entity.id
_entity.type
_entity.pdbx_description
1 polymer ?
#
loop_
_entity_poly.entity_id
_entity_poly.type
_entity_poly.pdbx_seq_one_letter_code
_entity_poly.pdbx_strand_id
1 'polypeptide(L)'
;MLSPINLQLGWPSPRLFPAEQLAAATTATLLDPEIAKNALIYGPDLGYTVLRESIAKWLSDFYLPSAGAIPKERIAITGGASQNLASILQVFSDPHITKRVWMVEPTYFLACTIFQDAGFSDRLRGVPENEHGIDIDFLRTELSRFEKAADRDVAEGFKPSGQYMKVFRHVLYLTPTFSNPSAKTMSTSVREELLTLAREFDILIIADEVYDFLRWPTEVTDSSSVELAPIPPRIVDLDRASSSDDSWGNSISNGSFSKIVAPGVRVGWAESSSKMTLKLSENGATRSGGAPSHLTSTFLHHLLSTGAMQRHIDEILIPTYQSRYKVLMFAIKTHLEPLGVQVTTGAPYTIPEQEKVVVPAGGFFTYISFPPGLPSAEVIAKRAFDEYALKFAYGEMFTVKGDATSAERSKKGFGTGARLCWAWHEEREIQDGIERLESLLKMMLVEIQTGIFNFQFRSTPSYTKKPIQKADDPGRTSDQNVFSDTDPDFVIDFIGPSHKLILNKYCVVRPQYVLHTTSFTAQSDHLNVVDFAAAWNVLSRLESRHMVIYNCGVEAGSSIGHKHLQVLPKPEKEEFELFPDALGIDDEKSEVQSLPFRHAVQRLSSTPDFSELLNVYETLKILSGVEKAHNVILVNEWMLVIPRSCARQGNLAANAASMAGMVWVTKPEDIEDWVDRDPMELLCQFGVVDKETSQ
;
A
#
# COMPACT_ATOMS: atom_id res chain seq x y z
N MET A 1 10.29 19.65 8.83
CA MET A 1 9.82 18.48 8.04
C MET A 1 10.18 17.23 8.83
N LEU A 2 9.28 16.25 8.93
CA LEU A 2 9.57 14.96 9.57
C LEU A 2 10.65 14.23 8.79
N SER A 3 11.50 13.46 9.47
CA SER A 3 12.44 12.56 8.79
C SER A 3 11.67 11.43 8.09
N PRO A 4 11.96 11.10 6.83
CA PRO A 4 11.23 10.06 6.11
C PRO A 4 11.53 8.67 6.70
N ILE A 5 10.49 7.87 6.87
CA ILE A 5 10.55 6.46 7.29
C ILE A 5 9.98 5.60 6.17
N ASN A 6 10.70 4.53 5.82
CA ASN A 6 10.40 3.66 4.70
C ASN A 6 10.36 2.18 5.13
N LEU A 7 9.18 1.75 5.55
CA LEU A 7 8.84 0.36 5.85
C LEU A 7 8.52 -0.46 4.58
N GLN A 8 8.74 0.08 3.37
CA GLN A 8 8.56 -0.64 2.11
C GLN A 8 9.82 -1.40 1.66
N LEU A 9 11.03 -0.98 2.03
CA LEU A 9 12.28 -1.52 1.45
C LEU A 9 12.55 -2.97 1.87
N GLY A 10 12.52 -3.90 0.91
CA GLY A 10 12.71 -5.33 1.17
C GLY A 10 14.15 -5.85 1.09
N TRP A 11 15.15 -5.12 1.60
CA TRP A 11 16.55 -5.53 1.62
C TRP A 11 17.27 -5.08 2.92
N PRO A 12 18.38 -5.72 3.31
CA PRO A 12 19.13 -5.35 4.52
C PRO A 12 19.61 -3.89 4.52
N SER A 13 19.65 -3.29 5.70
CA SER A 13 20.31 -2.00 5.94
C SER A 13 21.81 -2.06 5.62
N PRO A 14 22.43 -0.99 5.09
CA PRO A 14 23.87 -0.96 4.81
C PRO A 14 24.76 -1.21 6.03
N ARG A 15 24.26 -0.93 7.23
CA ARG A 15 24.95 -1.19 8.50
C ARG A 15 25.13 -2.69 8.79
N LEU A 16 24.33 -3.54 8.15
CA LEU A 16 24.36 -4.99 8.32
C LEU A 16 25.21 -5.68 7.25
N PHE A 17 25.83 -4.95 6.32
CA PHE A 17 26.65 -5.57 5.29
C PHE A 17 27.99 -6.03 5.89
N PRO A 18 28.46 -7.25 5.61
CA PRO A 18 29.72 -7.78 6.15
C PRO A 18 30.92 -7.26 5.34
N ALA A 19 31.09 -5.93 5.32
CA ALA A 19 32.08 -5.25 4.48
C ALA A 19 33.52 -5.64 4.85
N GLU A 20 33.81 -5.78 6.14
CA GLU A 20 35.14 -6.21 6.62
C GLU A 20 35.45 -7.65 6.21
N GLN A 21 34.47 -8.56 6.33
CA GLN A 21 34.63 -9.96 5.93
C GLN A 21 34.80 -10.08 4.41
N LEU A 22 34.07 -9.27 3.64
CA LEU A 22 34.25 -9.18 2.18
C LEU A 22 35.62 -8.62 1.79
N ALA A 23 36.13 -7.62 2.52
CA ALA A 23 37.48 -7.09 2.30
C ALA A 23 38.57 -8.12 2.61
N ALA A 24 38.40 -8.88 3.69
CA ALA A 24 39.29 -9.99 4.04
C ALA A 24 39.26 -11.09 2.97
N ALA A 25 38.07 -11.49 2.52
CA ALA A 25 37.90 -12.47 1.45
C ALA A 25 38.53 -12.02 0.12
N THR A 26 38.38 -10.73 -0.21
CA THR A 26 38.99 -10.12 -1.40
C THR A 26 40.51 -10.18 -1.31
N THR A 27 41.07 -9.78 -0.17
CA THR A 27 42.51 -9.80 0.09
C THR A 27 43.07 -11.22 0.00
N ALA A 28 42.42 -12.18 0.66
CA ALA A 28 42.83 -13.59 0.62
C ALA A 28 42.78 -14.19 -0.80
N THR A 29 41.80 -13.79 -1.61
CA THR A 29 41.65 -14.27 -2.99
C THR A 29 42.66 -13.64 -3.93
N LEU A 30 42.84 -12.32 -3.89
CA LEU A 30 43.64 -11.59 -4.86
C LEU A 30 45.15 -11.61 -4.57
N LEU A 31 45.56 -11.86 -3.33
CA LEU A 31 46.98 -11.97 -2.97
C LEU A 31 47.54 -13.39 -3.11
N ASP A 32 46.69 -14.41 -3.23
CA ASP A 32 47.13 -15.76 -3.59
C ASP A 32 47.21 -15.88 -5.13
N PRO A 33 48.40 -16.08 -5.73
CA PRO A 33 48.55 -16.08 -7.18
C PRO A 33 47.71 -17.15 -7.91
N GLU A 34 47.54 -18.33 -7.32
CA GLU A 34 46.80 -19.42 -7.95
C GLU A 34 45.28 -19.21 -7.84
N ILE A 35 44.81 -18.72 -6.69
CA ILE A 35 43.39 -18.36 -6.54
C ILE A 35 43.05 -17.17 -7.44
N ALA A 36 43.86 -16.10 -7.41
CA ALA A 36 43.66 -14.90 -8.21
C ALA A 36 43.63 -15.23 -9.71
N LYS A 37 44.55 -16.07 -10.18
CA LYS A 37 44.57 -16.54 -11.57
C LYS A 37 43.26 -17.21 -11.95
N ASN A 38 42.68 -18.06 -11.10
CA ASN A 38 41.41 -18.73 -11.42
C ASN A 38 40.18 -17.82 -11.24
N ALA A 39 40.26 -16.82 -10.36
CA ALA A 39 39.18 -15.88 -10.05
C ALA A 39 38.95 -14.83 -11.16
N LEU A 40 39.99 -14.49 -11.93
CA LEU A 40 39.97 -13.37 -12.89
C LEU A 40 39.72 -13.79 -14.36
N ILE A 41 39.45 -15.07 -14.63
CA ILE A 41 39.14 -15.64 -15.96
C ILE A 41 37.65 -15.98 -16.03
N TYR A 42 37.11 -16.18 -17.24
CA TYR A 42 35.81 -16.81 -17.45
C TYR A 42 35.69 -18.14 -16.68
N GLY A 43 34.65 -18.21 -15.84
CA GLY A 43 34.37 -19.39 -15.02
C GLY A 43 33.73 -20.53 -15.80
N PRO A 44 33.57 -21.71 -15.18
CA PRO A 44 32.73 -22.77 -15.72
C PRO A 44 31.27 -22.33 -15.88
N ASP A 45 30.53 -22.94 -16.80
CA ASP A 45 29.11 -22.67 -17.03
C ASP A 45 28.27 -22.82 -15.75
N LEU A 46 28.48 -23.93 -15.02
CA LEU A 46 27.82 -24.19 -13.73
C LEU A 46 28.28 -23.25 -12.61
N GLY A 47 29.39 -22.54 -12.82
CA GLY A 47 30.02 -21.62 -11.87
C GLY A 47 31.19 -22.21 -11.09
N TYR A 48 31.78 -21.37 -10.25
CA TYR A 48 32.99 -21.67 -9.50
C TYR A 48 32.85 -22.94 -8.65
N THR A 49 33.61 -23.99 -9.01
CA THR A 49 33.41 -25.36 -8.50
C THR A 49 33.42 -25.46 -6.98
N VAL A 50 34.42 -24.85 -6.33
CA VAL A 50 34.54 -24.94 -4.86
C VAL A 50 33.47 -24.13 -4.13
N LEU A 51 32.92 -23.07 -4.74
CA LEU A 51 31.74 -22.39 -4.19
C LEU A 51 30.54 -23.34 -4.20
N ARG A 52 30.31 -24.06 -5.31
CA ARG A 52 29.19 -25.01 -5.42
C ARG A 52 29.28 -26.10 -4.37
N GLU A 53 30.48 -26.60 -4.09
CA GLU A 53 30.75 -27.55 -3.00
C GLU A 53 30.42 -26.95 -1.62
N SER A 54 30.87 -25.71 -1.38
CA SER A 54 30.57 -25.00 -0.12
C SER A 54 29.07 -24.75 0.08
N ILE A 55 28.35 -24.33 -0.97
CA ILE A 55 26.90 -24.15 -0.94
C ILE A 55 26.22 -25.49 -0.69
N ALA A 56 26.55 -26.53 -1.43
CA ALA A 56 25.94 -27.84 -1.29
C ALA A 56 26.11 -28.39 0.14
N LYS A 57 27.31 -28.24 0.72
CA LYS A 57 27.56 -28.57 2.13
C LYS A 57 26.72 -27.71 3.09
N TRP A 58 26.76 -26.39 2.93
CA TRP A 58 26.05 -25.46 3.81
C TRP A 58 24.53 -25.68 3.81
N LEU A 59 23.94 -25.90 2.64
CA LEU A 59 22.53 -26.26 2.49
C LEU A 59 22.23 -27.62 3.15
N SER A 60 23.12 -28.61 2.97
CA SER A 60 22.93 -29.94 3.59
C SER A 60 22.93 -29.87 5.12
N ASP A 61 23.86 -29.10 5.69
CA ASP A 61 23.99 -28.92 7.13
C ASP A 61 22.78 -28.19 7.73
N PHE A 62 22.19 -27.24 7.00
CA PHE A 62 21.04 -26.46 7.47
C PHE A 62 19.70 -27.17 7.28
N TYR A 63 19.44 -27.71 6.09
CA TYR A 63 18.13 -28.29 5.74
C TYR A 63 17.98 -29.76 6.15
N LEU A 64 19.09 -30.47 6.39
CA LEU A 64 19.10 -31.90 6.74
C LEU A 64 18.17 -32.75 5.84
N PRO A 65 18.30 -32.65 4.50
CA PRO A 65 17.35 -33.27 3.57
C PRO A 65 17.29 -34.79 3.75
N SER A 66 16.08 -35.35 3.70
CA SER A 66 15.83 -36.78 3.91
C SER A 66 16.51 -37.69 2.89
N ALA A 67 16.76 -37.19 1.68
CA ALA A 67 17.50 -37.89 0.63
C ALA A 67 19.05 -37.87 0.81
N GLY A 68 19.53 -37.39 1.96
CA GLY A 68 20.96 -37.26 2.27
C GLY A 68 21.61 -36.02 1.68
N ALA A 69 22.92 -35.86 1.92
CA ALA A 69 23.67 -34.67 1.55
C ALA A 69 23.47 -34.26 0.08
N ILE A 70 23.37 -32.95 -0.16
CA ILE A 70 23.20 -32.33 -1.47
C ILE A 70 24.55 -32.42 -2.20
N PRO A 71 24.62 -33.07 -3.37
CA PRO A 71 25.82 -33.06 -4.21
C PRO A 71 25.95 -31.73 -4.99
N LYS A 72 27.19 -31.33 -5.31
CA LYS A 72 27.47 -30.08 -6.03
C LYS A 72 26.88 -30.05 -7.45
N GLU A 73 26.66 -31.22 -8.05
CA GLU A 73 26.05 -31.40 -9.38
C GLU A 73 24.64 -30.83 -9.46
N ARG A 74 23.96 -30.71 -8.32
CA ARG A 74 22.64 -30.10 -8.21
C ARG A 74 22.68 -28.58 -8.07
N ILE A 75 23.85 -27.98 -7.86
CA ILE A 75 24.03 -26.54 -7.65
C ILE A 75 24.60 -25.87 -8.91
N ALA A 76 23.93 -24.81 -9.37
CA ALA A 76 24.47 -23.86 -10.36
C ALA A 76 24.57 -22.46 -9.74
N ILE A 77 25.63 -21.72 -10.04
CA ILE A 77 25.81 -20.34 -9.58
C ILE A 77 25.06 -19.38 -10.51
N THR A 78 24.41 -18.37 -9.92
CA THR A 78 23.52 -17.45 -10.62
C THR A 78 23.80 -16.01 -10.23
N GLY A 79 23.24 -15.06 -10.96
CA GLY A 79 23.36 -13.61 -10.72
C GLY A 79 22.44 -13.09 -9.60
N GLY A 80 22.00 -13.98 -8.70
CA GLY A 80 20.94 -13.76 -7.72
C GLY A 80 19.55 -14.16 -8.24
N ALA A 81 18.57 -14.21 -7.34
CA ALA A 81 17.25 -14.79 -7.59
C ALA A 81 16.53 -14.25 -8.84
N SER A 82 16.52 -12.93 -9.08
CA SER A 82 15.81 -12.34 -10.24
C SER A 82 16.47 -12.67 -11.58
N GLN A 83 17.80 -12.63 -11.66
CA GLN A 83 18.52 -13.00 -12.89
C GLN A 83 18.37 -14.50 -13.15
N ASN A 84 18.36 -15.31 -12.09
CA ASN A 84 18.13 -16.74 -12.22
C ASN A 84 16.72 -17.04 -12.69
N LEU A 85 15.69 -16.36 -12.18
CA LEU A 85 14.31 -16.52 -12.64
C LEU A 85 14.20 -16.29 -14.16
N ALA A 86 14.84 -15.24 -14.69
CA ALA A 86 14.91 -15.02 -16.13
C ALA A 86 15.63 -16.17 -16.87
N SER A 87 16.74 -16.67 -16.32
CA SER A 87 17.50 -17.78 -16.90
C SER A 87 16.70 -19.10 -16.92
N ILE A 88 15.96 -19.37 -15.84
CA ILE A 88 15.05 -20.53 -15.74
C ILE A 88 14.01 -20.46 -16.86
N LEU A 89 13.36 -19.31 -17.05
CA LEU A 89 12.36 -19.15 -18.11
C LEU A 89 12.97 -19.27 -19.51
N GLN A 90 14.17 -18.74 -19.73
CA GLN A 90 14.85 -18.88 -21.01
C GLN A 90 15.13 -20.34 -21.39
N VAL A 91 15.34 -21.22 -20.40
CA VAL A 91 15.70 -22.63 -20.63
C VAL A 91 14.50 -23.56 -20.60
N PHE A 92 13.60 -23.39 -19.64
CA PHE A 92 12.54 -24.36 -19.31
C PHE A 92 11.13 -23.93 -19.71
N SER A 93 10.99 -22.77 -20.36
CA SER A 93 9.71 -22.28 -20.85
C SER A 93 9.77 -21.88 -22.33
N ASP A 94 8.64 -22.00 -22.99
CA ASP A 94 8.45 -21.57 -24.37
C ASP A 94 7.01 -21.00 -24.52
N PRO A 95 6.82 -19.76 -24.97
CA PRO A 95 5.48 -19.20 -25.18
C PRO A 95 4.58 -19.94 -26.18
N HIS A 96 5.02 -20.99 -26.88
CA HIS A 96 4.11 -21.88 -27.61
C HIS A 96 3.71 -23.13 -26.82
N ILE A 97 4.59 -23.62 -25.95
CA ILE A 97 4.41 -24.86 -25.20
C ILE A 97 3.88 -24.57 -23.78
N THR A 98 4.50 -23.62 -23.08
CA THR A 98 4.14 -23.18 -21.74
C THR A 98 2.86 -22.33 -21.77
N LYS A 99 1.76 -22.92 -21.32
CA LYS A 99 0.41 -22.40 -21.51
C LYS A 99 -0.01 -21.39 -20.42
N ARG A 100 0.45 -21.58 -19.19
CA ARG A 100 0.15 -20.70 -18.05
C ARG A 100 1.33 -20.55 -17.10
N VAL A 101 1.38 -19.38 -16.47
CA VAL A 101 2.24 -19.08 -15.33
C VAL A 101 1.32 -18.80 -14.15
N TRP A 102 1.38 -19.67 -13.16
CA TRP A 102 0.66 -19.55 -11.90
C TRP A 102 1.56 -18.82 -10.90
N MET A 103 0.98 -17.89 -10.14
CA MET A 103 1.72 -17.15 -9.10
C MET A 103 0.88 -17.15 -7.84
N VAL A 104 1.46 -17.54 -6.70
CA VAL A 104 0.78 -17.38 -5.40
C VAL A 104 0.51 -15.89 -5.18
N GLU A 105 -0.73 -15.55 -4.83
CA GLU A 105 -1.12 -14.18 -4.47
C GLU A 105 -1.49 -14.07 -2.98
N PRO A 106 -1.08 -12.99 -2.30
CA PRO A 106 -0.27 -11.89 -2.83
C PRO A 106 1.15 -12.33 -3.20
N THR A 107 1.76 -11.68 -4.20
CA THR A 107 3.03 -12.15 -4.81
C THR A 107 4.15 -11.11 -4.75
N TYR A 108 5.40 -11.54 -4.94
CA TYR A 108 6.51 -10.61 -5.22
C TYR A 108 6.33 -9.98 -6.62
N PHE A 109 5.63 -8.86 -6.66
CA PHE A 109 5.15 -8.22 -7.91
C PHE A 109 6.22 -7.89 -8.95
N LEU A 110 7.50 -7.74 -8.55
CA LEU A 110 8.59 -7.52 -9.51
C LEU A 110 8.90 -8.77 -10.34
N ALA A 111 8.56 -9.97 -9.85
CA ALA A 111 8.65 -11.20 -10.63
C ALA A 111 7.70 -11.17 -11.85
N CYS A 112 6.54 -10.53 -11.75
CA CYS A 112 5.57 -10.43 -12.86
C CYS A 112 6.22 -9.85 -14.12
N THR A 113 7.04 -8.80 -13.97
CA THR A 113 7.72 -8.18 -15.11
C THR A 113 8.73 -9.12 -15.76
N ILE A 114 9.42 -9.96 -14.99
CA ILE A 114 10.34 -10.98 -15.52
C ILE A 114 9.59 -12.02 -16.37
N PHE A 115 8.39 -12.43 -15.96
CA PHE A 115 7.54 -13.31 -16.77
C PHE A 115 6.98 -12.60 -18.01
N GLN A 116 6.60 -11.33 -17.91
CA GLN A 116 6.16 -10.52 -19.04
C GLN A 116 7.26 -10.39 -20.10
N ASP A 117 8.50 -10.10 -19.68
CA ASP A 117 9.68 -10.04 -20.55
C ASP A 117 9.97 -11.37 -21.24
N ALA A 118 9.61 -12.49 -20.61
CA ALA A 118 9.70 -13.83 -21.18
C ALA A 118 8.52 -14.20 -22.12
N GLY A 119 7.58 -13.29 -22.35
CA GLY A 119 6.46 -13.47 -23.29
C GLY A 119 5.17 -14.03 -22.67
N PHE A 120 4.99 -13.92 -21.35
CA PHE A 120 3.83 -14.48 -20.63
C PHE A 120 2.80 -13.44 -20.17
N SER A 121 2.80 -12.23 -20.72
CA SER A 121 1.98 -11.10 -20.25
C SER A 121 0.48 -11.39 -20.14
N ASP A 122 -0.08 -12.19 -21.05
CA ASP A 122 -1.50 -12.58 -21.07
C ASP A 122 -1.79 -13.91 -20.34
N ARG A 123 -0.76 -14.52 -19.75
CA ARG A 123 -0.78 -15.89 -19.21
C ARG A 123 -0.49 -16.01 -17.72
N LEU A 124 -0.22 -14.88 -17.06
CA LEU A 124 -0.07 -14.84 -15.61
C LEU A 124 -1.44 -15.03 -14.95
N ARG A 125 -1.52 -15.92 -13.96
CA ARG A 125 -2.73 -16.17 -13.18
C ARG A 125 -2.40 -16.28 -11.70
N GLY A 126 -3.14 -15.54 -10.88
CA GLY A 126 -3.04 -15.55 -9.43
C GLY A 126 -3.73 -16.77 -8.83
N VAL A 127 -3.07 -17.36 -7.84
CA VAL A 127 -3.60 -18.47 -7.03
C VAL A 127 -3.64 -17.97 -5.58
N PRO A 128 -4.82 -17.84 -4.97
CA PRO A 128 -4.92 -17.32 -3.61
C PRO A 128 -4.18 -18.22 -2.63
N GLU A 129 -3.69 -17.63 -1.55
CA GLU A 129 -3.24 -18.36 -0.37
C GLU A 129 -4.33 -18.38 0.72
N ASN A 130 -4.37 -19.44 1.51
CA ASN A 130 -5.15 -19.58 2.74
C ASN A 130 -4.22 -19.52 3.97
N GLU A 131 -4.68 -19.99 5.12
CA GLU A 131 -3.90 -19.99 6.36
C GLU A 131 -2.65 -20.88 6.31
N HIS A 132 -2.61 -21.90 5.44
CA HIS A 132 -1.53 -22.89 5.36
C HIS A 132 -0.59 -22.69 4.17
N GLY A 133 -0.84 -21.70 3.30
CA GLY A 133 -0.09 -21.45 2.08
C GLY A 133 -1.00 -21.39 0.85
N ILE A 134 -0.50 -21.80 -0.31
CA ILE A 134 -1.25 -21.80 -1.58
C ILE A 134 -2.53 -22.64 -1.46
N ASP A 135 -3.64 -22.15 -2.02
CA ASP A 135 -4.89 -22.90 -2.12
C ASP A 135 -4.79 -23.98 -3.21
N ILE A 136 -4.55 -25.21 -2.77
CA ILE A 136 -4.36 -26.39 -3.63
C ILE A 136 -5.65 -26.73 -4.39
N ASP A 137 -6.81 -26.60 -3.76
CA ASP A 137 -8.10 -26.94 -4.38
C ASP A 137 -8.46 -25.94 -5.47
N PHE A 138 -8.22 -24.65 -5.22
CA PHE A 138 -8.34 -23.62 -6.24
C PHE A 138 -7.40 -23.89 -7.42
N LEU A 139 -6.11 -24.16 -7.15
CA LEU A 139 -5.13 -24.44 -8.19
C LEU A 139 -5.53 -25.65 -9.05
N ARG A 140 -5.91 -26.77 -8.41
CA ARG A 140 -6.34 -27.99 -9.10
C ARG A 140 -7.55 -27.74 -9.99
N THR A 141 -8.52 -26.96 -9.47
CA THR A 141 -9.75 -26.62 -10.20
C THR A 141 -9.44 -25.79 -11.44
N GLU A 142 -8.63 -24.74 -11.31
CA GLU A 142 -8.29 -23.86 -12.43
C GLU A 142 -7.36 -24.53 -13.46
N LEU A 143 -6.40 -25.37 -13.01
CA LEU A 143 -5.62 -26.23 -13.90
C LEU A 143 -6.52 -27.16 -14.71
N SER A 144 -7.42 -27.88 -14.04
CA SER A 144 -8.33 -28.83 -14.70
C SER A 144 -9.26 -28.14 -15.70
N ARG A 145 -9.78 -26.95 -15.34
CA ARG A 145 -10.60 -26.13 -16.23
C ARG A 145 -9.82 -25.71 -17.46
N PHE A 146 -8.57 -25.26 -17.28
CA PHE A 146 -7.71 -24.83 -18.37
C PHE A 146 -7.34 -25.99 -19.30
N GLU A 147 -6.94 -27.15 -18.76
CA GLU A 147 -6.59 -28.34 -19.53
C GLU A 147 -7.75 -28.87 -20.38
N LYS A 148 -8.99 -28.72 -19.92
CA LYS A 148 -10.19 -29.07 -20.70
C LYS A 148 -10.46 -28.11 -21.85
N ALA A 149 -10.15 -26.83 -21.68
CA ALA A 149 -10.43 -25.78 -22.66
C ALA A 149 -9.31 -25.61 -23.71
N ALA A 150 -8.09 -26.07 -23.41
CA ALA A 150 -6.96 -25.97 -24.33
C ALA A 150 -7.05 -27.05 -25.42
N ASP A 151 -6.91 -26.64 -26.69
CA ASP A 151 -6.65 -27.60 -27.78
C ASP A 151 -5.40 -28.40 -27.44
N ARG A 152 -5.50 -29.73 -27.60
CA ARG A 152 -4.42 -30.68 -27.26
C ARG A 152 -3.27 -30.66 -28.26
N ASP A 153 -3.33 -29.82 -29.28
CA ASP A 153 -2.28 -29.75 -30.29
C ASP A 153 -0.99 -29.21 -29.68
N VAL A 154 0.04 -30.06 -29.75
CA VAL A 154 1.41 -29.72 -29.36
C VAL A 154 1.95 -28.78 -30.44
N ALA A 155 1.88 -27.47 -30.18
CA ALA A 155 2.50 -26.48 -31.03
C ALA A 155 4.03 -26.69 -31.08
N GLU A 156 4.63 -26.59 -32.26
CA GLU A 156 6.08 -26.56 -32.40
C GLU A 156 6.64 -25.36 -31.61
N GLY A 157 7.63 -25.64 -30.75
CA GLY A 157 8.29 -24.62 -29.94
C GLY A 157 9.08 -23.64 -30.80
N PHE A 158 9.30 -22.43 -30.28
CA PHE A 158 10.17 -21.43 -30.90
C PHE A 158 11.66 -21.70 -30.63
N LYS A 159 11.99 -22.53 -29.64
CA LYS A 159 13.38 -22.78 -29.25
C LYS A 159 14.15 -23.50 -30.38
N PRO A 160 15.24 -22.89 -30.91
CA PRO A 160 15.80 -23.25 -32.21
C PRO A 160 16.75 -24.46 -32.20
N SER A 161 17.02 -25.06 -31.05
CA SER A 161 18.04 -26.11 -30.92
C SER A 161 17.71 -27.14 -29.84
N GLY A 162 18.30 -28.32 -30.00
CA GLY A 162 18.21 -29.41 -29.02
C GLY A 162 18.84 -29.11 -27.66
N GLN A 163 19.34 -27.90 -27.39
CA GLN A 163 19.79 -27.52 -26.04
C GLN A 163 18.62 -27.33 -25.06
N TYR A 164 17.43 -27.02 -25.58
CA TYR A 164 16.20 -26.80 -24.81
C TYR A 164 15.36 -28.08 -24.69
N MET A 165 15.97 -29.15 -24.16
CA MET A 165 15.40 -30.51 -24.19
C MET A 165 14.15 -30.71 -23.31
N LYS A 166 13.92 -29.84 -22.32
CA LYS A 166 12.77 -29.90 -21.42
C LYS A 166 12.13 -28.53 -21.34
N VAL A 167 10.88 -28.46 -21.79
CA VAL A 167 9.99 -27.30 -21.62
C VAL A 167 8.77 -27.79 -20.84
N PHE A 168 8.37 -27.03 -19.82
CA PHE A 168 7.21 -27.37 -19.01
C PHE A 168 5.94 -26.74 -19.56
N ARG A 169 4.83 -27.47 -19.47
CA ARG A 169 3.51 -27.00 -19.91
C ARG A 169 2.99 -25.87 -19.02
N HIS A 170 3.32 -25.89 -17.73
CA HIS A 170 2.98 -24.83 -16.78
C HIS A 170 4.20 -24.42 -15.96
N VAL A 171 4.19 -23.19 -15.45
CA VAL A 171 5.16 -22.71 -14.46
C VAL A 171 4.39 -22.22 -13.25
N LEU A 172 4.89 -22.48 -12.04
CA LEU A 172 4.36 -21.95 -10.79
C LEU A 172 5.46 -21.20 -10.04
N TYR A 173 5.20 -19.97 -9.63
CA TYR A 173 6.12 -19.14 -8.85
C TYR A 173 5.57 -18.87 -7.44
N LEU A 174 6.43 -19.05 -6.44
CA LEU A 174 6.08 -18.87 -5.03
C LEU A 174 7.30 -18.58 -4.15
N THR A 175 7.02 -18.10 -2.94
CA THR A 175 8.00 -17.99 -1.83
C THR A 175 7.47 -18.88 -0.69
N PRO A 176 8.03 -20.08 -0.46
CA PRO A 176 7.40 -21.07 0.43
C PRO A 176 7.49 -20.74 1.93
N THR A 177 8.50 -19.97 2.33
CA THR A 177 8.82 -19.70 3.74
C THR A 177 8.98 -18.20 3.92
N PHE A 178 8.32 -17.64 4.94
CA PHE A 178 8.29 -16.19 5.22
C PHE A 178 7.98 -15.36 3.95
N SER A 179 6.86 -15.73 3.30
CA SER A 179 6.49 -15.27 1.97
C SER A 179 6.55 -13.75 1.81
N ASN A 180 6.95 -13.29 0.63
CA ASN A 180 6.85 -11.89 0.25
C ASN A 180 5.60 -11.69 -0.62
N PRO A 181 4.55 -11.02 -0.14
CA PRO A 181 4.52 -10.15 1.05
C PRO A 181 3.89 -10.74 2.31
N SER A 182 3.20 -11.88 2.22
CA SER A 182 2.24 -12.32 3.26
C SER A 182 2.87 -12.78 4.57
N ALA A 183 4.19 -12.94 4.61
CA ALA A 183 4.95 -13.51 5.72
C ALA A 183 4.61 -14.97 6.08
N LYS A 184 3.66 -15.59 5.35
CA LYS A 184 3.23 -16.96 5.60
C LYS A 184 4.32 -17.96 5.29
N THR A 185 4.27 -19.09 6.00
CA THR A 185 5.10 -20.26 5.71
C THR A 185 4.19 -21.42 5.34
N MET A 186 4.38 -21.92 4.12
CA MET A 186 3.61 -23.03 3.55
C MET A 186 3.93 -24.33 4.29
N SER A 187 2.90 -25.03 4.75
CA SER A 187 3.04 -26.29 5.50
C SER A 187 3.64 -27.42 4.66
N THR A 188 4.17 -28.46 5.31
CA THR A 188 4.72 -29.64 4.63
C THR A 188 3.68 -30.34 3.76
N SER A 189 2.45 -30.53 4.26
CA SER A 189 1.39 -31.21 3.50
C SER A 189 1.05 -30.48 2.21
N VAL A 190 0.95 -29.14 2.26
CA VAL A 190 0.69 -28.32 1.07
C VAL A 190 1.85 -28.43 0.06
N ARG A 191 3.11 -28.48 0.53
CA ARG A 191 4.29 -28.67 -0.34
C ARG A 191 4.30 -30.03 -1.04
N GLU A 192 3.90 -31.10 -0.34
CA GLU A 192 3.79 -32.47 -0.88
C GLU A 192 2.65 -32.60 -1.92
N GLU A 193 1.49 -32.02 -1.63
CA GLU A 193 0.36 -31.97 -2.56
C GLU A 193 0.69 -31.15 -3.81
N LEU A 194 1.42 -30.04 -3.65
CA LEU A 194 1.85 -29.22 -4.76
C LEU A 194 2.80 -29.96 -5.70
N LEU A 195 3.73 -30.73 -5.15
CA LEU A 195 4.62 -31.59 -5.93
C LEU A 195 3.84 -32.68 -6.68
N THR A 196 2.79 -33.21 -6.08
CA THR A 196 1.88 -34.18 -6.74
C THR A 196 1.20 -33.54 -7.95
N LEU A 197 0.60 -32.34 -7.77
CA LEU A 197 0.01 -31.58 -8.88
C LEU A 197 1.03 -31.24 -9.96
N ALA A 198 2.26 -30.89 -9.57
CA ALA A 198 3.30 -30.53 -10.53
C ALA A 198 3.66 -31.68 -11.46
N ARG A 199 3.65 -32.92 -10.96
CA ARG A 199 3.85 -34.12 -11.78
C ARG A 199 2.64 -34.43 -12.65
N GLU A 200 1.43 -34.29 -12.12
CA GLU A 200 0.17 -34.54 -12.84
C GLU A 200 -0.01 -33.60 -14.04
N PHE A 201 0.28 -32.30 -13.86
CA PHE A 201 0.02 -31.27 -14.85
C PHE A 201 1.28 -30.78 -15.60
N ASP A 202 2.44 -31.40 -15.40
CA ASP A 202 3.74 -30.95 -15.97
C ASP A 202 4.06 -29.48 -15.64
N ILE A 203 4.07 -29.18 -14.34
CA ILE A 203 4.37 -27.85 -13.80
C ILE A 203 5.85 -27.80 -13.38
N LEU A 204 6.53 -26.72 -13.74
CA LEU A 204 7.78 -26.31 -13.11
C LEU A 204 7.50 -25.40 -11.91
N ILE A 205 7.80 -25.87 -10.70
CA ILE A 205 7.75 -25.07 -9.48
C ILE A 205 9.07 -24.30 -9.34
N ILE A 206 8.99 -22.98 -9.26
CA ILE A 206 10.11 -22.09 -8.97
C ILE A 206 9.87 -21.52 -7.57
N ALA A 207 10.67 -21.97 -6.60
CA ALA A 207 10.57 -21.58 -5.21
C ALA A 207 11.67 -20.59 -4.83
N ASP A 208 11.31 -19.33 -4.54
CA ASP A 208 12.24 -18.35 -3.98
C ASP A 208 12.43 -18.63 -2.47
N GLU A 209 13.61 -19.12 -2.09
CA GLU A 209 13.93 -19.55 -0.72
C GLU A 209 15.05 -18.68 -0.13
N VAL A 210 14.81 -17.37 -0.13
CA VAL A 210 15.84 -16.36 0.19
C VAL A 210 15.84 -15.93 1.66
N TYR A 211 14.89 -16.40 2.48
CA TYR A 211 14.67 -15.95 3.87
C TYR A 211 14.90 -17.04 4.92
N ASP A 212 15.01 -18.31 4.52
CA ASP A 212 14.96 -19.47 5.43
C ASP A 212 15.99 -19.41 6.57
N PHE A 213 17.18 -18.89 6.30
CA PHE A 213 18.28 -18.73 7.26
C PHE A 213 18.03 -17.66 8.33
N LEU A 214 17.01 -16.82 8.15
CA LEU A 214 16.71 -15.67 9.01
C LEU A 214 15.50 -15.99 9.88
N ARG A 215 15.72 -16.79 10.93
CA ARG A 215 14.65 -17.26 11.82
C ARG A 215 15.06 -17.23 13.29
N TRP A 216 14.09 -17.00 14.17
CA TRP A 216 14.28 -16.87 15.62
C TRP A 216 13.00 -17.29 16.36
N PRO A 217 13.07 -17.57 17.67
CA PRO A 217 11.87 -17.92 18.43
C PRO A 217 10.94 -16.70 18.55
N THR A 218 9.64 -16.93 18.37
CA THR A 218 8.61 -15.88 18.40
C THR A 218 8.47 -15.26 19.80
N GLU A 219 8.68 -16.05 20.86
CA GLU A 219 8.67 -15.60 22.26
C GLU A 219 10.05 -15.72 22.91
N VAL A 220 10.37 -14.83 23.85
CA VAL A 220 11.57 -14.95 24.70
C VAL A 220 11.24 -15.90 25.83
N THR A 221 11.63 -17.15 25.70
CA THR A 221 11.69 -18.06 26.84
C THR A 221 13.06 -17.90 27.50
N ASP A 222 13.09 -17.56 28.78
CA ASP A 222 14.32 -17.47 29.60
C ASP A 222 15.08 -18.81 29.74
N SER A 223 14.60 -19.90 29.12
CA SER A 223 15.29 -21.18 29.13
C SER A 223 16.20 -21.30 27.91
N SER A 224 17.49 -21.52 28.17
CA SER A 224 18.52 -21.88 27.20
C SER A 224 18.31 -23.28 26.56
N SER A 225 17.07 -23.77 26.52
CA SER A 225 16.70 -25.14 26.15
C SER A 225 15.54 -25.24 25.16
N VAL A 226 15.12 -24.13 24.53
CA VAL A 226 14.07 -24.17 23.50
C VAL A 226 14.68 -24.45 22.13
N GLU A 227 14.21 -25.51 21.50
CA GLU A 227 14.56 -25.88 20.14
C GLU A 227 13.57 -25.24 19.17
N LEU A 228 14.08 -24.60 18.11
CA LEU A 228 13.24 -24.08 17.04
C LEU A 228 12.67 -25.23 16.22
N ALA A 229 11.37 -25.15 15.91
CA ALA A 229 10.79 -26.07 14.95
C ALA A 229 11.63 -26.07 13.65
N PRO A 230 11.97 -27.24 13.09
CA PRO A 230 12.57 -27.27 11.76
C PRO A 230 11.62 -26.58 10.79
N ILE A 231 12.17 -25.82 9.84
CA ILE A 231 11.34 -25.31 8.74
C ILE A 231 10.77 -26.49 7.94
N PRO A 232 9.59 -26.34 7.31
CA PRO A 232 9.06 -27.40 6.47
C PRO A 232 10.09 -27.74 5.38
N PRO A 233 10.21 -29.03 4.98
CA PRO A 233 11.13 -29.45 3.93
C PRO A 233 10.96 -28.62 2.66
N ARG A 234 12.05 -28.29 1.99
CA ARG A 234 11.99 -27.58 0.70
C ARG A 234 11.33 -28.46 -0.34
N ILE A 235 10.63 -27.85 -1.29
CA ILE A 235 9.96 -28.59 -2.37
C ILE A 235 10.99 -29.36 -3.20
N VAL A 236 12.19 -28.80 -3.41
CA VAL A 236 13.29 -29.47 -4.13
C VAL A 236 13.83 -30.70 -3.39
N ASP A 237 13.78 -30.71 -2.06
CA ASP A 237 14.19 -31.85 -1.24
C ASP A 237 13.14 -32.96 -1.30
N LEU A 238 11.85 -32.60 -1.23
CA LEU A 238 10.73 -33.54 -1.41
C LEU A 238 10.74 -34.16 -2.81
N ASP A 239 11.02 -33.34 -3.84
CA ASP A 239 11.12 -33.80 -5.22
C ASP A 239 12.27 -34.80 -5.37
N ARG A 240 13.45 -34.48 -4.83
CA ARG A 240 14.60 -35.40 -4.82
C ARG A 240 14.31 -36.70 -4.08
N ALA A 241 13.64 -36.65 -2.92
CA ALA A 241 13.34 -37.83 -2.11
C ALA A 241 12.36 -38.79 -2.80
N SER A 242 11.57 -38.30 -3.76
CA SER A 242 10.51 -39.06 -4.43
C SER A 242 10.71 -39.22 -5.93
N SER A 243 11.88 -38.87 -6.46
CA SER A 243 12.24 -39.01 -7.87
C SER A 243 13.57 -39.75 -8.05
N SER A 244 13.80 -40.32 -9.23
CA SER A 244 15.12 -40.90 -9.54
C SER A 244 16.10 -39.80 -9.94
N ASP A 245 17.39 -40.02 -9.70
CA ASP A 245 18.48 -39.12 -10.12
C ASP A 245 18.52 -38.89 -11.64
N ASP A 246 17.90 -39.79 -12.41
CA ASP A 246 17.79 -39.71 -13.86
C ASP A 246 16.57 -38.92 -14.37
N SER A 247 15.67 -38.50 -13.49
CA SER A 247 14.52 -37.69 -13.88
C SER A 247 14.90 -36.21 -14.04
N TRP A 248 14.07 -35.44 -14.77
CA TRP A 248 14.20 -33.98 -14.77
C TRP A 248 13.77 -33.39 -13.43
N GLY A 249 12.79 -33.98 -12.74
CA GLY A 249 12.11 -33.34 -11.61
C GLY A 249 11.15 -32.24 -12.06
N ASN A 250 10.53 -31.57 -11.08
CA ASN A 250 9.51 -30.55 -11.27
C ASN A 250 9.76 -29.29 -10.46
N SER A 251 10.89 -29.18 -9.76
CA SER A 251 11.15 -28.07 -8.84
C SER A 251 12.57 -27.50 -8.97
N ILE A 252 12.68 -26.18 -8.80
CA ILE A 252 13.94 -25.45 -8.64
C ILE A 252 13.84 -24.59 -7.39
N SER A 253 14.77 -24.78 -6.46
CA SER A 253 15.03 -23.83 -5.38
C SER A 253 15.89 -22.68 -5.93
N ASN A 254 15.41 -21.46 -5.76
CA ASN A 254 16.03 -20.24 -6.24
C ASN A 254 16.56 -19.40 -5.06
N GLY A 255 17.87 -19.52 -4.80
CA GLY A 255 18.55 -18.89 -3.68
C GLY A 255 19.31 -17.61 -4.05
N SER A 256 19.64 -16.81 -3.04
CA SER A 256 20.35 -15.54 -3.22
C SER A 256 21.12 -15.12 -1.98
N PHE A 257 22.35 -14.63 -2.17
CA PHE A 257 23.11 -14.00 -1.09
C PHE A 257 22.68 -12.56 -0.78
N SER A 258 21.68 -12.03 -1.50
CA SER A 258 21.25 -10.64 -1.37
C SER A 258 20.67 -10.29 0.00
N LYS A 259 20.08 -11.27 0.71
CA LYS A 259 19.42 -11.07 2.01
C LYS A 259 20.33 -11.34 3.21
N ILE A 260 21.42 -12.07 2.99
CA ILE A 260 22.33 -12.58 4.02
C ILE A 260 23.77 -12.03 3.91
N VAL A 261 24.10 -11.33 2.81
CA VAL A 261 25.39 -10.65 2.62
C VAL A 261 25.15 -9.20 2.21
N ALA A 262 24.86 -8.96 0.93
CA ALA A 262 24.49 -7.65 0.42
C ALA A 262 23.86 -7.78 -0.98
N PRO A 263 22.86 -6.98 -1.37
CA PRO A 263 22.27 -7.03 -2.71
C PRO A 263 23.28 -6.80 -3.84
N GLY A 264 24.34 -6.02 -3.56
CA GLY A 264 25.39 -5.66 -4.51
C GLY A 264 26.34 -6.80 -4.91
N VAL A 265 26.35 -7.94 -4.21
CA VAL A 265 27.23 -9.06 -4.57
C VAL A 265 26.81 -9.74 -5.87
N ARG A 266 25.52 -9.64 -6.25
CA ARG A 266 24.97 -10.22 -7.49
C ARG A 266 25.33 -11.71 -7.68
N VAL A 267 25.32 -12.49 -6.59
CA VAL A 267 25.50 -13.94 -6.63
C VAL A 267 24.30 -14.61 -5.94
N GLY A 268 23.84 -15.71 -6.52
CA GLY A 268 22.88 -16.64 -5.95
C GLY A 268 23.19 -18.06 -6.40
N TRP A 269 22.23 -18.96 -6.19
CA TRP A 269 22.33 -20.33 -6.64
C TRP A 269 20.96 -20.86 -7.10
N ALA A 270 21.00 -21.81 -8.01
CA ALA A 270 19.87 -22.68 -8.31
C ALA A 270 20.19 -24.07 -7.76
N GLU A 271 19.23 -24.68 -7.07
CA GLU A 271 19.27 -26.11 -6.76
C GLU A 271 18.12 -26.84 -7.46
N SER A 272 18.43 -27.92 -8.16
CA SER A 272 17.46 -28.82 -8.79
C SER A 272 18.09 -30.18 -9.08
N SER A 273 17.46 -31.03 -9.90
CA SER A 273 18.10 -32.24 -10.42
C SER A 273 19.39 -31.90 -11.18
N SER A 274 20.36 -32.81 -11.18
CA SER A 274 21.63 -32.60 -11.88
C SER A 274 21.41 -32.31 -13.38
N LYS A 275 20.37 -32.89 -13.99
CA LYS A 275 19.99 -32.63 -15.40
C LYS A 275 19.46 -31.21 -15.59
N MET A 276 18.55 -30.75 -14.73
CA MET A 276 18.03 -29.38 -14.79
C MET A 276 19.13 -28.35 -14.51
N THR A 277 19.93 -28.56 -13.46
CA THR A 277 21.03 -27.66 -13.11
C THR A 277 22.06 -27.54 -14.25
N LEU A 278 22.43 -28.67 -14.87
CA LEU A 278 23.31 -28.65 -16.04
C LEU A 278 22.70 -27.86 -17.20
N LYS A 279 21.45 -28.12 -17.58
CA LYS A 279 20.82 -27.40 -18.70
C LYS A 279 20.60 -25.92 -18.41
N LEU A 280 20.29 -25.55 -17.17
CA LEU A 280 20.17 -24.16 -16.75
C LEU A 280 21.48 -23.40 -17.00
N SER A 281 22.62 -24.04 -16.70
CA SER A 281 23.95 -23.47 -16.92
C SER A 281 24.33 -23.35 -18.40
N GLU A 282 23.64 -24.06 -19.30
CA GLU A 282 23.93 -24.04 -20.73
C GLU A 282 23.12 -22.98 -21.50
N ASN A 283 22.48 -22.03 -20.81
CA ASN A 283 21.83 -20.90 -21.49
C ASN A 283 22.86 -20.06 -22.26
N GLY A 284 22.41 -19.35 -23.31
CA GLY A 284 23.31 -18.66 -24.24
C GLY A 284 24.22 -17.62 -23.58
N ALA A 285 23.72 -16.87 -22.59
CA ALA A 285 24.52 -15.87 -21.88
C ALA A 285 25.62 -16.53 -21.04
N THR A 286 25.28 -17.59 -20.31
CA THR A 286 26.25 -18.36 -19.52
C THR A 286 27.25 -19.08 -20.41
N ARG A 287 26.84 -19.72 -21.51
CA ARG A 287 27.76 -20.41 -22.43
C ARG A 287 28.79 -19.50 -23.08
N SER A 288 28.47 -18.22 -23.23
CA SER A 288 29.40 -17.25 -23.82
C SER A 288 30.53 -16.83 -22.87
N GLY A 289 30.35 -16.93 -21.55
CA GLY A 289 31.27 -16.31 -20.57
C GLY A 289 31.35 -16.98 -19.19
N GLY A 290 30.74 -18.14 -19.01
CA GLY A 290 30.60 -18.81 -17.71
C GLY A 290 29.49 -18.22 -16.84
N ALA A 291 29.36 -18.76 -15.62
CA ALA A 291 28.41 -18.25 -14.65
C ALA A 291 28.67 -16.77 -14.29
N PRO A 292 27.61 -15.99 -14.02
CA PRO A 292 27.75 -14.57 -13.67
C PRO A 292 28.53 -14.38 -12.36
N SER A 293 29.15 -13.20 -12.22
CA SER A 293 29.80 -12.75 -10.98
C SER A 293 30.94 -13.66 -10.47
N HIS A 294 31.66 -14.31 -11.39
CA HIS A 294 32.71 -15.32 -11.07
C HIS A 294 33.74 -14.85 -10.03
N LEU A 295 34.26 -13.63 -10.14
CA LEU A 295 35.16 -13.07 -9.13
C LEU A 295 34.49 -13.00 -7.75
N THR A 296 33.29 -12.43 -7.66
CA THR A 296 32.57 -12.31 -6.38
C THR A 296 32.21 -13.68 -5.79
N SER A 297 31.97 -14.70 -6.63
CA SER A 297 31.78 -16.08 -6.19
C SER A 297 32.96 -16.62 -5.39
N THR A 298 34.19 -16.20 -5.70
CA THR A 298 35.38 -16.61 -4.93
C THR A 298 35.38 -16.03 -3.52
N PHE A 299 34.90 -14.80 -3.35
CA PHE A 299 34.80 -14.16 -2.04
C PHE A 299 33.74 -14.85 -1.18
N LEU A 300 32.59 -15.18 -1.78
CA LEU A 300 31.53 -15.92 -1.09
C LEU A 300 31.94 -17.34 -0.70
N HIS A 301 32.77 -17.99 -1.52
CA HIS A 301 33.37 -19.27 -1.14
C HIS A 301 34.23 -19.11 0.12
N HIS A 302 35.08 -18.09 0.16
CA HIS A 302 35.91 -17.81 1.34
C HIS A 302 35.05 -17.53 2.59
N LEU A 303 33.96 -16.77 2.46
CA LEU A 303 33.02 -16.52 3.56
C LEU A 303 32.38 -17.82 4.09
N LEU A 304 31.98 -18.72 3.20
CA LEU A 304 31.41 -20.02 3.58
C LEU A 304 32.46 -20.96 4.18
N SER A 305 33.61 -21.13 3.53
CA SER A 305 34.64 -22.10 3.94
C SER A 305 35.30 -21.75 5.27
N THR A 306 35.37 -20.46 5.61
CA THR A 306 35.89 -19.97 6.91
C THR A 306 34.81 -19.90 8.01
N GLY A 307 33.56 -20.21 7.69
CA GLY A 307 32.40 -20.05 8.57
C GLY A 307 32.04 -18.58 8.87
N ALA A 308 32.68 -17.61 8.21
CA ALA A 308 32.40 -16.19 8.44
C ALA A 308 30.97 -15.81 8.04
N MET A 309 30.40 -16.47 7.02
CA MET A 309 29.00 -16.28 6.63
C MET A 309 28.04 -16.71 7.72
N GLN A 310 28.23 -17.92 8.27
CA GLN A 310 27.35 -18.46 9.30
C GLN A 310 27.41 -17.63 10.58
N ARG A 311 28.63 -17.25 11.02
CA ARG A 311 28.79 -16.32 12.15
C ARG A 311 28.11 -14.98 11.90
N HIS A 312 28.21 -14.41 10.70
CA HIS A 312 27.51 -13.17 10.40
C HIS A 312 25.98 -13.31 10.48
N ILE A 313 25.43 -14.43 10.00
CA ILE A 313 23.99 -14.72 10.12
C ILE A 313 23.61 -14.83 11.61
N ASP A 314 24.32 -15.65 12.38
CA ASP A 314 23.96 -16.01 13.75
C ASP A 314 24.24 -14.90 14.77
N GLU A 315 25.34 -14.16 14.61
CA GLU A 315 25.81 -13.17 15.58
C GLU A 315 25.34 -11.74 15.25
N ILE A 316 25.01 -11.46 13.98
CA ILE A 316 24.63 -10.10 13.54
C ILE A 316 23.20 -10.05 13.00
N LEU A 317 22.88 -10.83 11.97
CA LEU A 317 21.60 -10.70 11.27
C LEU A 317 20.42 -11.18 12.13
N ILE A 318 20.48 -12.40 12.67
CA ILE A 318 19.41 -12.98 13.48
C ILE A 318 19.12 -12.13 14.72
N PRO A 319 20.10 -11.75 15.56
CA PRO A 319 19.83 -10.93 16.75
C PRO A 319 19.24 -9.56 16.39
N THR A 320 19.75 -8.91 15.34
CA THR A 320 19.26 -7.61 14.91
C THR A 320 17.81 -7.71 14.42
N TYR A 321 17.49 -8.65 13.53
CA TYR A 321 16.14 -8.78 12.99
C TYR A 321 15.14 -9.28 14.02
N GLN A 322 15.56 -10.15 14.95
CA GLN A 322 14.73 -10.55 16.08
C GLN A 322 14.34 -9.33 16.94
N SER A 323 15.30 -8.46 17.26
CA SER A 323 15.03 -7.27 18.07
C SER A 323 14.08 -6.30 17.35
N ARG A 324 14.33 -6.02 16.08
CA ARG A 324 13.49 -5.15 15.25
C ARG A 324 12.07 -5.71 15.05
N TYR A 325 11.95 -7.02 14.84
CA TYR A 325 10.66 -7.71 14.76
C TYR A 325 9.88 -7.55 16.08
N LYS A 326 10.51 -7.75 17.23
CA LYS A 326 9.86 -7.57 18.55
C LYS A 326 9.34 -6.15 18.72
N VAL A 327 10.14 -5.14 18.37
CA VAL A 327 9.73 -3.73 18.45
C VAL A 327 8.56 -3.43 17.53
N LEU A 328 8.60 -3.92 16.28
CA LEU A 328 7.48 -3.77 15.35
C LEU A 328 6.21 -4.42 15.89
N MET A 329 6.27 -5.68 16.31
CA MET A 329 5.10 -6.43 16.80
C MET A 329 4.54 -5.81 18.08
N PHE A 330 5.40 -5.35 18.99
CA PHE A 330 4.97 -4.61 20.18
C PHE A 330 4.27 -3.30 19.78
N ALA A 331 4.85 -2.53 18.87
CA ALA A 331 4.26 -1.28 18.42
C ALA A 331 2.90 -1.51 17.71
N ILE A 332 2.79 -2.53 16.85
CA ILE A 332 1.51 -2.89 16.22
C ILE A 332 0.46 -3.23 17.28
N LYS A 333 0.83 -4.08 18.25
CA LYS A 333 -0.06 -4.47 19.36
C LYS A 333 -0.51 -3.29 20.22
N THR A 334 0.39 -2.35 20.49
CA THR A 334 0.10 -1.19 21.33
C THR A 334 -0.70 -0.11 20.60
N HIS A 335 -0.41 0.14 19.32
CA HIS A 335 -0.88 1.33 18.62
C HIS A 335 -1.90 1.03 17.51
N LEU A 336 -1.82 -0.12 16.84
CA LEU A 336 -2.67 -0.42 15.67
C LEU A 336 -3.78 -1.43 15.97
N GLU A 337 -3.51 -2.47 16.77
CA GLU A 337 -4.54 -3.44 17.17
C GLU A 337 -5.75 -2.79 17.86
N PRO A 338 -5.60 -1.78 18.76
CA PRO A 338 -6.75 -1.08 19.34
C PRO A 338 -7.62 -0.34 18.32
N LEU A 339 -7.07 -0.05 17.13
CA LEU A 339 -7.80 0.57 16.02
C LEU A 339 -8.44 -0.46 15.09
N GLY A 340 -8.35 -1.76 15.41
CA GLY A 340 -8.93 -2.84 14.60
C GLY A 340 -8.01 -3.37 13.50
N VAL A 341 -6.73 -2.95 13.45
CA VAL A 341 -5.74 -3.52 12.54
C VAL A 341 -5.36 -4.93 13.00
N GLN A 342 -5.24 -5.88 12.08
CA GLN A 342 -4.88 -7.26 12.41
C GLN A 342 -3.60 -7.69 11.69
N VAL A 343 -2.72 -8.41 12.40
CA VAL A 343 -1.57 -9.07 11.79
C VAL A 343 -2.01 -10.38 11.12
N THR A 344 -1.61 -10.58 9.87
CA THR A 344 -1.96 -11.76 9.08
C THR A 344 -0.69 -12.49 8.64
N THR A 345 -0.27 -13.51 9.40
CA THR A 345 0.93 -14.34 9.12
C THR A 345 0.62 -15.81 8.88
N GLY A 346 -0.67 -16.14 8.68
CA GLY A 346 -1.13 -17.52 8.50
C GLY A 346 -1.14 -18.35 9.78
N ALA A 347 -1.63 -19.59 9.67
CA ALA A 347 -1.56 -20.56 10.74
C ALA A 347 -0.11 -21.05 10.95
N PRO A 348 0.25 -21.44 12.18
CA PRO A 348 1.53 -22.07 12.44
C PRO A 348 1.74 -23.29 11.53
N TYR A 349 2.89 -23.35 10.85
CA TYR A 349 3.21 -24.43 9.91
C TYR A 349 3.54 -25.76 10.60
N THR A 350 3.72 -25.75 11.93
CA THR A 350 3.95 -26.94 12.74
C THR A 350 2.81 -27.08 13.75
N ILE A 351 2.26 -28.29 13.90
CA ILE A 351 1.33 -28.68 14.97
C ILE A 351 2.01 -29.75 15.85
N PRO A 352 3.13 -29.50 16.56
CA PRO A 352 3.62 -30.52 17.45
C PRO A 352 2.87 -30.41 18.79
N GLU A 353 2.21 -31.50 19.18
CA GLU A 353 1.68 -31.75 20.54
C GLU A 353 2.78 -31.84 21.62
N GLN A 354 3.98 -31.30 21.35
CA GLN A 354 5.17 -31.43 22.21
C GLN A 354 5.46 -30.08 22.87
N GLU A 355 5.39 -30.06 24.20
CA GLU A 355 5.43 -28.87 25.07
C GLU A 355 6.70 -27.98 24.99
N LYS A 356 7.66 -28.25 24.08
CA LYS A 356 8.98 -27.56 24.05
C LYS A 356 9.47 -27.09 22.68
N VAL A 357 8.65 -27.12 21.63
CA VAL A 357 9.03 -26.65 20.29
C VAL A 357 8.36 -25.30 20.01
N VAL A 358 9.16 -24.28 19.68
CA VAL A 358 8.63 -22.94 19.34
C VAL A 358 8.62 -22.75 17.83
N VAL A 359 7.47 -22.32 17.31
CA VAL A 359 7.31 -21.91 15.91
C VAL A 359 8.11 -20.62 15.70
N PRO A 360 9.05 -20.60 14.74
CA PRO A 360 9.87 -19.42 14.52
C PRO A 360 9.11 -18.32 13.80
N ALA A 361 9.47 -17.09 14.14
CA ALA A 361 9.30 -15.94 13.27
C ALA A 361 10.56 -15.77 12.42
N GLY A 362 10.46 -15.07 11.28
CA GLY A 362 11.58 -14.92 10.39
C GLY A 362 11.31 -14.08 9.15
N GLY A 363 12.30 -14.05 8.26
CA GLY A 363 12.27 -13.22 7.08
C GLY A 363 12.28 -11.72 7.39
N PHE A 364 11.65 -10.93 6.52
CA PHE A 364 11.74 -9.46 6.53
C PHE A 364 10.40 -8.74 6.74
N PHE A 365 9.28 -9.45 6.66
CA PHE A 365 7.97 -8.83 6.43
C PHE A 365 6.90 -9.34 7.38
N THR A 366 5.98 -8.45 7.75
CA THR A 366 4.70 -8.72 8.45
C THR A 366 3.67 -8.08 7.55
N TYR A 367 2.57 -8.80 7.38
CA TYR A 367 1.40 -8.26 6.73
C TYR A 367 0.37 -7.84 7.79
N ILE A 368 -0.19 -6.65 7.61
CA ILE A 368 -1.31 -6.16 8.41
C ILE A 368 -2.53 -5.95 7.51
N SER A 369 -3.73 -6.11 8.06
CA SER A 369 -4.99 -5.75 7.41
C SER A 369 -5.64 -4.60 8.16
N PHE A 370 -6.17 -3.63 7.41
CA PHE A 370 -6.87 -2.49 7.98
C PHE A 370 -8.33 -2.86 8.29
N PRO A 371 -8.94 -2.29 9.34
CA PRO A 371 -10.34 -2.53 9.67
C PRO A 371 -11.29 -2.06 8.54
N PRO A 372 -12.51 -2.62 8.46
CA PRO A 372 -13.53 -2.12 7.55
C PRO A 372 -13.91 -0.67 7.89
N GLY A 373 -14.28 0.11 6.87
CA GLY A 373 -14.68 1.52 7.02
C GLY A 373 -13.57 2.54 6.74
N LEU A 374 -12.31 2.10 6.69
CA LEU A 374 -11.21 2.91 6.17
C LEU A 374 -11.18 2.94 4.64
N PRO A 375 -10.57 3.98 4.03
CA PRO A 375 -10.34 4.01 2.58
C PRO A 375 -9.39 2.90 2.13
N SER A 376 -9.20 2.73 0.81
CA SER A 376 -8.30 1.70 0.28
C SER A 376 -6.87 1.84 0.82
N ALA A 377 -6.14 0.72 0.92
CA ALA A 377 -4.77 0.71 1.44
C ALA A 377 -3.84 1.64 0.63
N GLU A 378 -4.10 1.81 -0.67
CA GLU A 378 -3.42 2.78 -1.53
C GLU A 378 -3.62 4.23 -1.07
N VAL A 379 -4.86 4.62 -0.73
CA VAL A 379 -5.16 5.96 -0.20
C VAL A 379 -4.48 6.17 1.15
N ILE A 380 -4.52 5.16 2.03
CA ILE A 380 -3.81 5.20 3.32
C ILE A 380 -2.30 5.38 3.09
N ALA A 381 -1.70 4.61 2.19
CA ALA A 381 -0.27 4.71 1.88
C ALA A 381 0.13 6.06 1.29
N LYS A 382 -0.70 6.62 0.41
CA LYS A 382 -0.49 7.95 -0.17
C LYS A 382 -0.51 9.03 0.93
N ARG A 383 -1.53 9.03 1.78
CA ARG A 383 -1.65 10.01 2.88
C ARG A 383 -0.55 9.83 3.93
N ALA A 384 -0.19 8.60 4.26
CA ALA A 384 0.96 8.31 5.13
C ALA A 384 2.26 8.94 4.61
N PHE A 385 2.49 8.87 3.30
CA PHE A 385 3.66 9.48 2.68
C PHE A 385 3.60 11.01 2.69
N ASP A 386 2.48 11.59 2.23
CA ASP A 386 2.33 13.02 2.05
C ASP A 386 2.24 13.79 3.39
N GLU A 387 1.52 13.24 4.37
CA GLU A 387 1.21 13.91 5.64
C GLU A 387 2.18 13.54 6.76
N TYR A 388 2.70 12.30 6.76
CA TYR A 388 3.52 11.76 7.85
C TYR A 388 4.93 11.35 7.42
N ALA A 389 5.32 11.54 6.16
CA ALA A 389 6.61 11.09 5.61
C ALA A 389 6.86 9.59 5.88
N LEU A 390 5.81 8.79 5.88
CA LEU A 390 5.84 7.35 6.12
C LEU A 390 5.51 6.60 4.82
N LYS A 391 6.40 5.72 4.40
CA LYS A 391 6.23 4.88 3.21
C LYS A 391 6.13 3.40 3.60
N PHE A 392 5.13 2.71 3.10
CA PHE A 392 4.97 1.26 3.19
C PHE A 392 4.36 0.71 1.90
N ALA A 393 4.42 -0.61 1.70
CA ALA A 393 3.76 -1.22 0.55
C ALA A 393 2.30 -1.55 0.87
N TYR A 394 1.37 -1.06 0.05
CA TYR A 394 -0.05 -1.37 0.14
C TYR A 394 -0.40 -2.65 -0.66
N GLY A 395 -1.52 -3.29 -0.30
CA GLY A 395 -1.84 -4.63 -0.75
C GLY A 395 -2.01 -4.79 -2.26
N GLU A 396 -2.64 -3.82 -2.94
CA GLU A 396 -2.85 -3.90 -4.39
C GLU A 396 -1.54 -3.94 -5.20
N MET A 397 -0.42 -3.49 -4.63
CA MET A 397 0.91 -3.61 -5.25
C MET A 397 1.29 -5.07 -5.53
N PHE A 398 0.73 -6.02 -4.76
CA PHE A 398 1.10 -7.44 -4.79
C PHE A 398 0.15 -8.31 -5.62
N THR A 399 -0.71 -7.67 -6.41
CA THR A 399 -1.53 -8.32 -7.43
C THR A 399 -0.68 -8.95 -8.53
N VAL A 400 -1.19 -10.02 -9.12
CA VAL A 400 -0.57 -10.63 -10.30
C VAL A 400 -0.89 -9.77 -11.52
N LYS A 401 0.12 -9.08 -12.05
CA LYS A 401 -0.07 -8.11 -13.15
C LYS A 401 -0.70 -8.78 -14.37
N GLY A 402 -1.75 -8.17 -14.91
CA GLY A 402 -2.45 -8.68 -16.10
C GLY A 402 -3.54 -9.72 -15.82
N ASP A 403 -3.72 -10.15 -14.56
CA ASP A 403 -4.83 -11.00 -14.16
C ASP A 403 -5.95 -10.17 -13.51
N ALA A 404 -7.03 -9.93 -14.26
CA ALA A 404 -8.20 -9.21 -13.76
C ALA A 404 -8.84 -9.89 -12.54
N THR A 405 -8.79 -11.23 -12.46
CA THR A 405 -9.38 -11.96 -11.34
C THR A 405 -8.55 -11.81 -10.06
N SER A 406 -7.22 -11.67 -10.19
CA SER A 406 -6.32 -11.32 -9.08
C SER A 406 -6.64 -9.92 -8.54
N ALA A 407 -6.85 -8.95 -9.44
CA ALA A 407 -7.23 -7.59 -9.04
C ALA A 407 -8.59 -7.56 -8.33
N GLU A 408 -9.57 -8.36 -8.76
CA GLU A 408 -10.86 -8.49 -8.09
C GLU A 408 -10.75 -9.12 -6.70
N ARG A 409 -10.01 -10.23 -6.57
CA ARG A 409 -9.78 -10.90 -5.28
C ARG A 409 -9.02 -10.00 -4.30
N SER A 410 -8.07 -9.21 -4.80
CA SER A 410 -7.32 -8.22 -4.00
C SER A 410 -8.24 -7.24 -3.27
N LYS A 411 -9.25 -6.68 -3.95
CA LYS A 411 -10.14 -5.64 -3.39
C LYS A 411 -10.84 -6.05 -2.09
N LYS A 412 -11.08 -7.35 -1.89
CA LYS A 412 -11.76 -7.90 -0.71
C LYS A 412 -10.85 -8.78 0.16
N GLY A 413 -9.62 -9.00 -0.28
CA GLY A 413 -8.64 -9.87 0.36
C GLY A 413 -7.40 -9.08 0.76
N PHE A 414 -6.22 -9.52 0.31
CA PHE A 414 -4.95 -8.90 0.70
C PHE A 414 -4.84 -7.41 0.35
N GLY A 415 -5.60 -6.89 -0.63
CA GLY A 415 -5.61 -5.47 -1.00
C GLY A 415 -6.03 -4.52 0.14
N THR A 416 -6.76 -5.01 1.14
CA THR A 416 -7.16 -4.22 2.31
C THR A 416 -6.04 -4.04 3.35
N GLY A 417 -4.83 -4.48 3.02
CA GLY A 417 -3.71 -4.52 3.96
C GLY A 417 -2.45 -3.85 3.45
N ALA A 418 -1.39 -4.00 4.25
CA ALA A 418 -0.08 -3.47 3.97
C ALA A 418 1.03 -4.43 4.42
N ARG A 419 2.11 -4.47 3.65
CA ARG A 419 3.34 -5.16 4.02
C ARG A 419 4.31 -4.18 4.67
N LEU A 420 4.69 -4.48 5.90
CA LEU A 420 5.68 -3.73 6.68
C LEU A 420 7.01 -4.48 6.70
N CYS A 421 8.12 -3.78 6.46
CA CYS A 421 9.47 -4.34 6.49
C CYS A 421 10.30 -3.77 7.65
N TRP A 422 10.95 -4.65 8.41
CA TRP A 422 11.85 -4.31 9.52
C TRP A 422 13.33 -4.55 9.22
N ALA A 423 13.69 -4.91 7.99
CA ALA A 423 15.08 -5.21 7.63
C ALA A 423 15.98 -3.95 7.47
N TRP A 424 15.37 -2.79 7.20
CA TRP A 424 16.09 -1.57 6.84
C TRP A 424 16.32 -0.61 8.02
N HIS A 425 15.24 -0.27 8.72
CA HIS A 425 15.23 0.75 9.77
C HIS A 425 15.64 0.22 11.14
N GLU A 426 16.16 1.09 12.00
CA GLU A 426 16.42 0.76 13.41
C GLU A 426 15.14 0.75 14.24
N GLU A 427 15.20 0.14 15.42
CA GLU A 427 14.07 -0.04 16.34
C GLU A 427 13.26 1.24 16.59
N ARG A 428 13.95 2.35 16.91
CA ARG A 428 13.29 3.64 17.16
C ARG A 428 12.54 4.18 15.94
N GLU A 429 13.09 4.00 14.74
CA GLU A 429 12.46 4.44 13.50
C GLU A 429 11.29 3.52 13.13
N ILE A 430 11.37 2.23 13.44
CA ILE A 430 10.26 1.29 13.29
C ILE A 430 9.09 1.71 14.18
N GLN A 431 9.36 2.00 15.45
CA GLN A 431 8.34 2.46 16.40
C GLN A 431 7.69 3.78 15.94
N ASP A 432 8.50 4.80 15.59
CA ASP A 432 8.00 6.08 15.06
C ASP A 432 7.15 5.87 13.78
N GLY A 433 7.56 4.93 12.90
CA GLY A 433 6.78 4.57 11.72
C GLY A 433 5.38 4.02 12.06
N ILE A 434 5.26 3.23 13.12
CA ILE A 434 3.96 2.70 13.58
C ILE A 434 3.12 3.77 14.28
N GLU A 435 3.71 4.61 15.12
CA GLU A 435 3.01 5.74 15.78
C GLU A 435 2.47 6.76 14.77
N ARG A 436 3.20 6.99 13.67
CA ARG A 436 2.72 7.82 12.54
C ARG A 436 1.52 7.18 11.84
N LEU A 437 1.55 5.87 11.61
CA LEU A 437 0.42 5.15 11.04
C LEU A 437 -0.79 5.19 11.97
N GLU A 438 -0.60 5.00 13.28
CA GLU A 438 -1.66 5.15 14.28
C GLU A 438 -2.32 6.53 14.19
N SER A 439 -1.50 7.59 14.17
CA SER A 439 -2.00 8.97 14.10
C SER A 439 -2.86 9.21 12.85
N LEU A 440 -2.42 8.68 11.70
CA LEU A 440 -3.16 8.74 10.46
C LEU A 440 -4.48 7.96 10.54
N LEU A 441 -4.42 6.71 11.03
CA LEU A 441 -5.59 5.84 11.11
C LEU A 441 -6.63 6.38 12.09
N LYS A 442 -6.22 6.93 13.24
CA LYS A 442 -7.15 7.59 14.17
C LYS A 442 -7.89 8.72 13.47
N MET A 443 -7.16 9.58 12.76
CA MET A 443 -7.77 10.68 12.02
C MET A 443 -8.73 10.18 10.91
N MET A 444 -8.38 9.11 10.18
CA MET A 444 -9.26 8.52 9.16
C MET A 444 -10.48 7.79 9.72
N LEU A 445 -10.32 7.08 10.85
CA LEU A 445 -11.46 6.44 11.55
C LEU A 445 -12.42 7.48 12.13
N VAL A 446 -11.90 8.68 12.36
CA VAL A 446 -12.68 9.81 12.80
C VAL A 446 -13.37 10.53 11.63
N GLU A 447 -12.95 10.30 10.38
CA GLU A 447 -13.66 10.68 9.14
C GLU A 447 -14.87 9.75 8.83
N ILE A 448 -15.37 8.95 9.79
CA ILE A 448 -16.40 7.92 9.57
C ILE A 448 -17.85 8.45 9.51
N GLN A 449 -18.57 7.88 8.54
CA GLN A 449 -19.99 7.92 8.19
C GLN A 449 -20.97 7.73 9.37
N THR A 450 -21.36 8.83 10.00
CA THR A 450 -22.45 8.87 10.99
C THR A 450 -23.69 9.49 10.35
N GLY A 451 -24.53 8.66 9.74
CA GLY A 451 -25.87 9.08 9.29
C GLY A 451 -26.13 8.95 7.80
N ILE A 452 -27.02 9.81 7.31
CA ILE A 452 -27.69 9.68 6.01
C ILE A 452 -26.70 9.91 4.85
N PHE A 453 -25.63 10.67 5.09
CA PHE A 453 -24.50 10.86 4.20
C PHE A 453 -23.18 10.87 5.00
N ASN A 454 -22.04 10.75 4.31
CA ASN A 454 -20.72 10.75 4.93
C ASN A 454 -20.40 12.10 5.57
N PHE A 455 -19.74 12.10 6.72
CA PHE A 455 -19.11 13.31 7.27
C PHE A 455 -17.60 13.25 7.02
N GLN A 456 -17.02 14.31 6.47
CA GLN A 456 -15.58 14.48 6.38
C GLN A 456 -15.13 15.52 7.39
N PHE A 457 -14.28 15.13 8.34
CA PHE A 457 -13.70 16.05 9.31
C PHE A 457 -12.32 16.51 8.86
N ARG A 458 -12.16 17.82 8.65
CA ARG A 458 -10.87 18.43 8.28
C ARG A 458 -10.25 19.13 9.48
N SER A 459 -9.10 18.62 9.93
CA SER A 459 -8.29 19.24 10.97
C SER A 459 -7.55 20.47 10.44
N THR A 460 -7.84 21.63 11.04
CA THR A 460 -7.35 22.93 10.58
C THR A 460 -6.73 23.74 11.71
N PRO A 461 -5.50 23.39 12.16
CA PRO A 461 -4.84 24.11 13.26
C PRO A 461 -4.68 25.61 12.99
N SER A 462 -4.59 26.03 11.72
CA SER A 462 -4.54 27.44 11.30
C SER A 462 -5.74 28.27 11.77
N TYR A 463 -6.90 27.64 12.00
CA TYR A 463 -8.11 28.31 12.47
C TYR A 463 -7.99 28.83 13.91
N THR A 464 -7.10 28.25 14.72
CA THR A 464 -6.84 28.77 16.08
C THR A 464 -6.31 30.20 16.09
N LYS A 465 -5.70 30.64 14.97
CA LYS A 465 -5.17 32.00 14.77
C LYS A 465 -6.07 32.88 13.90
N LYS A 466 -7.21 32.36 13.45
CA LYS A 466 -8.13 33.08 12.56
C LYS A 466 -8.83 34.20 13.36
N PRO A 467 -8.86 35.44 12.85
CA PRO A 467 -9.61 36.51 13.49
C PRO A 467 -11.11 36.18 13.41
N ILE A 468 -11.76 36.06 14.57
CA ILE A 468 -13.19 35.81 14.69
C ILE A 468 -13.78 36.92 15.57
N GLN A 469 -14.67 37.73 15.00
CA GLN A 469 -15.45 38.74 15.72
C GLN A 469 -16.61 38.06 16.46
N LYS A 470 -16.76 38.38 17.75
CA LYS A 470 -17.89 37.93 18.57
C LYS A 470 -19.22 38.46 18.02
N ALA A 471 -20.33 37.87 18.45
CA ALA A 471 -21.66 38.26 18.00
C ALA A 471 -21.99 39.74 18.28
N ASP A 472 -21.53 40.23 19.43
CA ASP A 472 -21.73 41.60 19.95
C ASP A 472 -20.59 42.57 19.60
N ASP A 473 -19.63 42.14 18.76
CA ASP A 473 -18.49 42.96 18.37
C ASP A 473 -18.95 44.17 17.53
N PRO A 474 -18.69 45.41 17.97
CA PRO A 474 -19.09 46.62 17.23
C PRO A 474 -18.54 46.66 15.80
N GLY A 475 -17.36 46.05 15.59
CA GLY A 475 -16.69 45.95 14.30
C GLY A 475 -17.45 45.12 13.26
N ARG A 476 -18.51 44.41 13.65
CA ARG A 476 -19.41 43.74 12.70
C ARG A 476 -20.36 44.69 11.98
N THR A 477 -20.55 45.89 12.52
CA THR A 477 -21.49 46.91 12.02
C THR A 477 -20.82 48.24 11.70
N SER A 478 -19.52 48.38 11.98
CA SER A 478 -18.74 49.56 11.62
C SER A 478 -18.47 49.59 10.13
N ASP A 479 -18.51 50.76 9.50
CA ASP A 479 -18.16 50.99 8.08
C ASP A 479 -16.67 50.72 7.73
N GLN A 480 -15.93 50.01 8.58
CA GLN A 480 -14.53 49.66 8.37
C GLN A 480 -14.41 48.39 7.52
N ASN A 481 -13.75 48.53 6.36
CA ASN A 481 -13.34 47.39 5.55
C ASN A 481 -12.13 46.69 6.21
N VAL A 482 -12.37 45.54 6.85
CA VAL A 482 -11.33 44.74 7.54
C VAL A 482 -10.33 44.07 6.58
N PHE A 483 -10.59 44.12 5.27
CA PHE A 483 -9.68 43.67 4.22
C PHE A 483 -8.88 44.81 3.57
N SER A 484 -9.05 46.06 4.03
CA SER A 484 -8.35 47.23 3.47
C SER A 484 -6.82 47.11 3.56
N ASP A 485 -6.31 46.51 4.64
CA ASP A 485 -4.88 46.26 4.87
C ASP A 485 -4.39 44.92 4.27
N THR A 486 -5.07 44.36 3.27
CA THR A 486 -4.62 43.11 2.64
C THR A 486 -3.30 43.32 1.93
N ASP A 487 -2.30 42.55 2.34
CA ASP A 487 -0.99 42.43 1.71
C ASP A 487 -1.12 42.27 0.18
N PRO A 488 -0.49 43.15 -0.63
CA PRO A 488 -0.57 43.10 -2.09
C PRO A 488 -0.22 41.73 -2.69
N ASP A 489 0.69 40.97 -2.07
CA ASP A 489 1.11 39.65 -2.56
C ASP A 489 0.00 38.59 -2.40
N PHE A 490 -1.01 38.87 -1.58
CA PHE A 490 -2.17 38.00 -1.40
C PHE A 490 -3.34 38.37 -2.33
N VAL A 491 -3.22 39.46 -3.09
CA VAL A 491 -4.27 39.90 -4.03
C VAL A 491 -4.11 39.16 -5.35
N ILE A 492 -5.18 38.48 -5.78
CA ILE A 492 -5.19 37.74 -7.05
C ILE A 492 -5.75 38.62 -8.15
N ASP A 493 -6.97 39.14 -7.97
CA ASP A 493 -7.65 39.91 -9.00
C ASP A 493 -8.79 40.78 -8.43
N PHE A 494 -9.25 41.75 -9.22
CA PHE A 494 -10.49 42.49 -9.00
C PHE A 494 -11.59 41.90 -9.87
N ILE A 495 -12.63 41.39 -9.25
CA ILE A 495 -13.72 40.70 -9.94
C ILE A 495 -14.88 41.69 -10.12
N GLY A 496 -14.91 42.31 -11.29
CA GLY A 496 -15.87 43.39 -11.56
C GLY A 496 -15.59 44.64 -10.73
N PRO A 497 -16.57 45.56 -10.60
CA PRO A 497 -16.34 46.87 -9.98
C PRO A 497 -16.32 46.84 -8.44
N SER A 498 -16.83 45.79 -7.81
CA SER A 498 -17.15 45.78 -6.38
C SER A 498 -16.53 44.65 -5.57
N HIS A 499 -15.81 43.72 -6.19
CA HIS A 499 -15.25 42.56 -5.48
C HIS A 499 -13.75 42.39 -5.72
N LYS A 500 -13.08 41.83 -4.72
CA LYS A 500 -11.65 41.52 -4.75
C LYS A 500 -11.44 40.07 -4.35
N LEU A 501 -10.64 39.35 -5.12
CA LEU A 501 -10.25 37.97 -4.87
C LEU A 501 -8.85 37.94 -4.25
N ILE A 502 -8.73 37.31 -3.09
CA ILE A 502 -7.47 37.22 -2.35
C ILE A 502 -7.19 35.77 -1.90
N LEU A 503 -5.93 35.43 -1.66
CA LEU A 503 -5.55 34.17 -1.02
C LEU A 503 -6.00 34.15 0.45
N ASN A 504 -6.61 33.05 0.88
CA ASN A 504 -7.02 32.86 2.27
C ASN A 504 -5.83 32.43 3.15
N LYS A 505 -5.38 33.32 4.03
CA LYS A 505 -4.32 33.05 5.03
C LYS A 505 -4.71 31.95 6.03
N TYR A 506 -6.01 31.72 6.23
CA TYR A 506 -6.58 30.73 7.13
C TYR A 506 -7.33 29.67 6.33
N CYS A 507 -6.61 29.05 5.39
CA CYS A 507 -7.15 28.04 4.51
C CYS A 507 -7.26 26.66 5.19
N VAL A 508 -8.30 25.92 4.79
CA VAL A 508 -8.57 24.52 5.09
C VAL A 508 -7.95 23.60 4.04
N VAL A 509 -7.86 24.09 2.81
CA VAL A 509 -7.25 23.42 1.66
C VAL A 509 -6.45 24.45 0.87
N ARG A 510 -5.36 24.03 0.23
CA ARG A 510 -4.52 24.91 -0.58
C ARG A 510 -4.64 24.56 -2.06
N PRO A 511 -4.95 25.52 -2.94
CA PRO A 511 -5.31 26.91 -2.64
C PRO A 511 -6.76 27.05 -2.13
N GLN A 512 -7.01 28.08 -1.32
CA GLN A 512 -8.35 28.55 -0.96
C GLN A 512 -8.34 30.08 -0.97
N TYR A 513 -9.46 30.67 -1.39
CA TYR A 513 -9.59 32.09 -1.65
C TYR A 513 -10.70 32.73 -0.83
N VAL A 514 -10.61 34.05 -0.67
CA VAL A 514 -11.68 34.90 -0.15
C VAL A 514 -12.06 35.89 -1.24
N LEU A 515 -13.35 35.93 -1.56
CA LEU A 515 -13.96 36.92 -2.47
C LEU A 515 -14.78 37.88 -1.62
N HIS A 516 -14.30 39.11 -1.46
CA HIS A 516 -14.95 40.09 -0.58
C HIS A 516 -15.31 41.37 -1.32
N THR A 517 -16.26 42.13 -0.76
CA THR A 517 -16.65 43.44 -1.29
C THR A 517 -15.56 44.50 -1.04
N THR A 518 -15.37 45.43 -1.97
CA THR A 518 -14.33 46.49 -1.89
C THR A 518 -14.71 47.61 -0.92
N SER A 519 -16.00 47.89 -0.75
CA SER A 519 -16.55 48.73 0.31
C SER A 519 -17.19 47.87 1.39
N PHE A 520 -17.32 48.41 2.61
CA PHE A 520 -18.05 47.71 3.66
C PHE A 520 -19.49 47.40 3.22
N THR A 521 -19.90 46.17 3.47
CA THR A 521 -21.26 45.65 3.27
C THR A 521 -21.46 44.62 4.36
N ALA A 522 -22.61 44.59 5.01
CA ALA A 522 -22.78 43.71 6.15
C ALA A 522 -22.81 42.24 5.68
N GLN A 523 -22.13 41.35 6.41
CA GLN A 523 -22.16 39.91 6.19
C GLN A 523 -23.55 39.30 6.46
N SER A 524 -24.44 40.05 7.12
CA SER A 524 -25.85 39.70 7.28
C SER A 524 -26.72 40.08 6.08
N ASP A 525 -26.18 40.83 5.12
CA ASP A 525 -26.93 41.20 3.92
C ASP A 525 -27.04 40.02 2.96
N HIS A 526 -28.19 39.90 2.31
CA HIS A 526 -28.40 38.90 1.27
C HIS A 526 -27.43 39.12 0.09
N LEU A 527 -27.13 38.03 -0.62
CA LEU A 527 -26.38 38.11 -1.87
C LEU A 527 -27.25 38.77 -2.93
N ASN A 528 -26.67 39.69 -3.69
CA ASN A 528 -27.33 40.35 -4.81
C ASN A 528 -26.74 39.89 -6.16
N VAL A 529 -27.28 40.42 -7.26
CA VAL A 529 -26.83 40.07 -8.62
C VAL A 529 -25.33 40.29 -8.84
N VAL A 530 -24.74 41.32 -8.20
CA VAL A 530 -23.32 41.64 -8.35
C VAL A 530 -22.45 40.64 -7.58
N ASP A 531 -22.91 40.20 -6.41
CA ASP A 531 -22.25 39.14 -5.64
C ASP A 531 -22.21 37.82 -6.42
N PHE A 532 -23.34 37.42 -7.03
CA PHE A 532 -23.39 36.21 -7.87
C PHE A 532 -22.59 36.33 -9.15
N ALA A 533 -22.60 37.50 -9.80
CA ALA A 533 -21.76 37.75 -10.96
C ALA A 533 -20.27 37.58 -10.61
N ALA A 534 -19.83 38.08 -9.45
CA ALA A 534 -18.45 37.91 -9.02
C ALA A 534 -18.13 36.45 -8.70
N ALA A 535 -18.98 35.76 -7.94
CA ALA A 535 -18.78 34.35 -7.59
C ALA A 535 -18.72 33.44 -8.83
N TRP A 536 -19.64 33.62 -9.77
CA TRP A 536 -19.70 32.81 -11.00
C TRP A 536 -18.52 33.08 -11.94
N ASN A 537 -18.08 34.33 -12.06
CA ASN A 537 -16.88 34.68 -12.83
C ASN A 537 -15.62 34.01 -12.26
N VAL A 538 -15.53 33.80 -10.94
CA VAL A 538 -14.42 33.06 -10.35
C VAL A 538 -14.56 31.56 -10.66
N LEU A 539 -15.72 30.95 -10.38
CA LEU A 539 -15.95 29.53 -10.61
C LEU A 539 -15.71 29.10 -12.07
N SER A 540 -16.20 29.89 -13.03
CA SER A 540 -16.09 29.61 -14.47
C SER A 540 -14.67 29.76 -15.05
N ARG A 541 -13.76 30.42 -14.33
CA ARG A 541 -12.37 30.65 -14.77
C ARG A 541 -11.36 29.72 -14.14
N LEU A 542 -11.73 29.02 -13.07
CA LEU A 542 -10.85 28.06 -12.41
C LEU A 542 -10.84 26.75 -13.20
N GLU A 543 -9.66 26.23 -13.51
CA GLU A 543 -9.49 25.02 -14.32
C GLU A 543 -9.95 23.73 -13.62
N SER A 544 -10.07 23.76 -12.28
CA SER A 544 -10.52 22.63 -11.46
C SER A 544 -11.86 22.89 -10.78
N ARG A 545 -12.52 21.83 -10.33
CA ARG A 545 -13.86 21.91 -9.71
C ARG A 545 -13.78 22.63 -8.37
N HIS A 546 -14.46 23.77 -8.26
CA HIS A 546 -14.51 24.58 -7.04
C HIS A 546 -15.94 24.75 -6.56
N MET A 547 -16.07 25.13 -5.29
CA MET A 547 -17.31 25.58 -4.68
C MET A 547 -17.12 26.95 -4.03
N VAL A 548 -18.20 27.72 -3.98
CA VAL A 548 -18.30 28.97 -3.26
C VAL A 548 -19.22 28.78 -2.07
N ILE A 549 -18.80 29.24 -0.90
CA ILE A 549 -19.64 29.24 0.30
C ILE A 549 -19.85 30.66 0.82
N TYR A 550 -21.06 30.92 1.31
CA TYR A 550 -21.44 32.15 1.99
C TYR A 550 -22.15 31.84 3.31
N ASN A 551 -21.74 32.54 4.37
CA ASN A 551 -22.31 32.42 5.71
C ASN A 551 -23.01 33.74 6.05
N CYS A 552 -24.31 33.84 5.81
CA CYS A 552 -25.08 35.07 5.99
C CYS A 552 -25.46 35.26 7.47
N GLY A 553 -24.78 36.18 8.16
CA GLY A 553 -25.02 36.46 9.59
C GLY A 553 -24.19 35.65 10.59
N VAL A 554 -24.30 35.96 11.88
CA VAL A 554 -23.50 35.35 12.97
C VAL A 554 -23.86 33.88 13.12
N GLU A 555 -25.16 33.57 13.14
CA GLU A 555 -25.76 32.25 13.34
C GLU A 555 -25.45 31.30 12.17
N ALA A 556 -25.11 31.84 11.01
CA ALA A 556 -24.63 31.07 9.86
C ALA A 556 -23.14 30.71 9.94
N GLY A 557 -22.41 31.17 10.97
CA GLY A 557 -20.99 30.87 11.16
C GLY A 557 -20.05 31.85 10.46
N SER A 558 -20.47 33.10 10.24
CA SER A 558 -19.57 34.15 9.74
C SER A 558 -18.43 34.43 10.73
N SER A 559 -17.19 34.54 10.23
CA SER A 559 -16.04 34.89 11.07
C SER A 559 -15.96 36.38 11.37
N ILE A 560 -16.38 37.24 10.45
CA ILE A 560 -16.31 38.71 10.53
C ILE A 560 -17.57 39.31 9.92
N GLY A 561 -17.85 40.59 10.22
CA GLY A 561 -19.07 41.26 9.79
C GLY A 561 -19.04 41.92 8.41
N HIS A 562 -17.90 41.93 7.71
CA HIS A 562 -17.81 42.43 6.33
C HIS A 562 -18.07 41.31 5.32
N LYS A 563 -19.02 41.52 4.39
CA LYS A 563 -19.43 40.63 3.31
C LYS A 563 -18.25 40.03 2.53
N HIS A 564 -18.07 38.73 2.71
CA HIS A 564 -17.11 37.88 2.00
C HIS A 564 -17.67 36.48 1.76
N LEU A 565 -17.25 35.89 0.65
CA LEU A 565 -17.48 34.51 0.24
C LEU A 565 -16.13 33.79 0.29
N GLN A 566 -16.16 32.47 0.48
CA GLN A 566 -14.95 31.64 0.40
C GLN A 566 -15.05 30.74 -0.81
N VAL A 567 -13.95 30.66 -1.57
CA VAL A 567 -13.84 29.81 -2.77
C VAL A 567 -12.80 28.74 -2.50
N LEU A 568 -13.15 27.48 -2.66
CA LEU A 568 -12.29 26.34 -2.36
C LEU A 568 -12.55 25.18 -3.32
N PRO A 569 -11.56 24.31 -3.56
CA PRO A 569 -11.76 23.08 -4.31
C PRO A 569 -12.95 22.29 -3.77
N LYS A 570 -13.81 21.83 -4.68
CA LYS A 570 -14.87 20.87 -4.38
C LYS A 570 -14.21 19.49 -4.27
N PRO A 571 -14.48 18.70 -3.23
CA PRO A 571 -13.89 17.36 -3.10
C PRO A 571 -14.16 16.47 -4.31
N GLU A 572 -13.19 15.63 -4.65
CA GLU A 572 -13.34 14.62 -5.71
C GLU A 572 -14.28 13.51 -5.24
N LYS A 573 -14.99 12.87 -6.18
CA LYS A 573 -16.01 11.86 -5.87
C LYS A 573 -15.43 10.68 -5.08
N GLU A 574 -14.20 10.30 -5.37
CA GLU A 574 -13.48 9.22 -4.70
C GLU A 574 -13.02 9.60 -3.29
N GLU A 575 -12.95 10.90 -2.98
CA GLU A 575 -12.57 11.43 -1.65
C GLU A 575 -13.81 11.66 -0.78
N PHE A 576 -14.76 12.45 -1.27
CA PHE A 576 -15.95 12.86 -0.53
C PHE A 576 -17.02 13.46 -1.45
N GLU A 577 -18.29 13.16 -1.22
CA GLU A 577 -19.42 13.79 -1.92
C GLU A 577 -20.20 14.68 -0.92
N LEU A 578 -20.45 15.93 -1.30
CA LEU A 578 -21.40 16.79 -0.57
C LEU A 578 -22.79 16.13 -0.62
N PHE A 579 -23.60 16.28 0.42
CA PHE A 579 -24.87 15.55 0.49
C PHE A 579 -25.79 15.69 -0.74
N PRO A 580 -25.87 16.83 -1.47
CA PRO A 580 -26.70 16.88 -2.67
C PRO A 580 -26.20 15.98 -3.80
N ASP A 581 -24.89 15.79 -3.90
CA ASP A 581 -24.28 14.88 -4.87
C ASP A 581 -24.42 13.41 -4.41
N ALA A 582 -24.25 13.16 -3.11
CA ALA A 582 -24.30 11.82 -2.53
C ALA A 582 -25.72 11.21 -2.50
N LEU A 583 -26.73 12.03 -2.20
CA LEU A 583 -28.12 11.59 -2.02
C LEU A 583 -29.01 11.86 -3.25
N GLY A 584 -28.56 12.74 -4.14
CA GLY A 584 -29.34 13.17 -5.30
C GLY A 584 -30.32 14.31 -4.98
N ILE A 585 -30.61 15.11 -6.01
CA ILE A 585 -31.52 16.25 -5.93
C ILE A 585 -32.87 15.87 -6.53
N ASP A 586 -33.94 16.11 -5.78
CA ASP A 586 -35.33 16.05 -6.25
C ASP A 586 -35.72 17.42 -6.82
N ASP A 587 -35.64 17.56 -8.15
CA ASP A 587 -35.90 18.83 -8.84
C ASP A 587 -37.34 19.32 -8.68
N GLU A 588 -38.31 18.42 -8.49
CA GLU A 588 -39.73 18.81 -8.34
C GLU A 588 -39.99 19.53 -7.02
N LYS A 589 -39.28 19.10 -5.98
CA LYS A 589 -39.41 19.65 -4.62
C LYS A 589 -38.32 20.66 -4.27
N SER A 590 -37.27 20.75 -5.10
CA SER A 590 -36.07 21.55 -4.81
C SER A 590 -35.45 21.19 -3.46
N GLU A 591 -35.38 19.89 -3.14
CA GLU A 591 -34.85 19.36 -1.88
C GLU A 591 -33.99 18.12 -2.11
N VAL A 592 -33.24 17.73 -1.09
CA VAL A 592 -32.61 16.41 -0.99
C VAL A 592 -33.46 15.58 -0.02
N GLN A 593 -34.08 14.51 -0.52
CA GLN A 593 -34.92 13.65 0.32
C GLN A 593 -34.08 13.05 1.46
N SER A 594 -34.73 12.86 2.61
CA SER A 594 -34.15 12.25 3.82
C SER A 594 -33.24 13.13 4.68
N LEU A 595 -33.34 14.47 4.68
CA LEU A 595 -32.64 15.29 5.68
C LEU A 595 -33.57 15.83 6.77
N PRO A 596 -33.16 15.79 8.05
CA PRO A 596 -33.99 16.20 9.19
C PRO A 596 -34.04 17.72 9.43
N PHE A 597 -33.27 18.51 8.67
CA PHE A 597 -33.27 19.98 8.74
C PHE A 597 -33.70 20.60 7.41
N ARG A 598 -34.32 21.77 7.50
CA ARG A 598 -34.77 22.55 6.34
C ARG A 598 -33.58 22.97 5.48
N HIS A 599 -33.75 22.80 4.18
CA HIS A 599 -32.82 23.23 3.15
C HIS A 599 -33.60 23.30 1.83
N ALA A 600 -33.03 23.98 0.83
CA ALA A 600 -33.54 23.91 -0.54
C ALA A 600 -32.37 23.94 -1.52
N VAL A 601 -32.45 23.13 -2.56
CA VAL A 601 -31.41 22.95 -3.58
C VAL A 601 -32.02 22.97 -4.97
N GLN A 602 -31.32 23.54 -5.94
CA GLN A 602 -31.75 23.54 -7.33
C GLN A 602 -30.55 23.35 -8.27
N ARG A 603 -30.71 22.49 -9.28
CA ARG A 603 -29.74 22.34 -10.37
C ARG A 603 -29.70 23.59 -11.23
N LEU A 604 -28.50 23.98 -11.62
CA LEU A 604 -28.27 25.15 -12.46
C LEU A 604 -28.25 24.76 -13.94
N SER A 605 -28.58 25.71 -14.81
CA SER A 605 -28.28 25.57 -16.23
C SER A 605 -26.77 25.55 -16.44
N SER A 606 -26.31 25.03 -17.59
CA SER A 606 -24.86 24.90 -17.87
C SER A 606 -24.13 26.26 -17.97
N THR A 607 -24.85 27.33 -18.31
CA THR A 607 -24.33 28.69 -18.42
C THR A 607 -25.38 29.68 -17.91
N PRO A 608 -25.63 29.70 -16.58
CA PRO A 608 -26.66 30.54 -16.02
C PRO A 608 -26.24 32.00 -16.13
N ASP A 609 -27.19 32.86 -16.47
CA ASP A 609 -26.96 34.29 -16.38
C ASP A 609 -27.03 34.77 -14.91
N PHE A 610 -26.52 35.97 -14.63
CA PHE A 610 -26.42 36.46 -13.25
C PHE A 610 -27.80 36.74 -12.62
N SER A 611 -28.81 37.04 -13.45
CA SER A 611 -30.19 37.23 -13.00
C SER A 611 -30.87 35.90 -12.69
N GLU A 612 -30.56 34.84 -13.45
CA GLU A 612 -30.95 33.47 -13.17
C GLU A 612 -30.41 33.02 -11.82
N LEU A 613 -29.12 33.22 -11.53
CA LEU A 613 -28.52 32.88 -10.23
C LEU A 613 -29.21 33.60 -9.07
N LEU A 614 -29.51 34.90 -9.22
CA LEU A 614 -30.24 35.65 -8.20
C LEU A 614 -31.67 35.12 -8.02
N ASN A 615 -32.37 34.82 -9.11
CA ASN A 615 -33.73 34.27 -9.07
C ASN A 615 -33.76 32.91 -8.38
N VAL A 616 -32.82 32.01 -8.71
CA VAL A 616 -32.66 30.71 -8.03
C VAL A 616 -32.44 30.93 -6.54
N TYR A 617 -31.52 31.82 -6.16
CA TYR A 617 -31.27 32.12 -4.74
C TYR A 617 -32.51 32.65 -4.00
N GLU A 618 -33.26 33.59 -4.59
CA GLU A 618 -34.49 34.11 -4.00
C GLU A 618 -35.55 33.01 -3.84
N THR A 619 -35.71 32.14 -4.84
CA THR A 619 -36.59 30.97 -4.77
C THR A 619 -36.17 30.00 -3.66
N LEU A 620 -34.89 29.64 -3.59
CA LEU A 620 -34.37 28.70 -2.59
C LEU A 620 -34.50 29.25 -1.16
N LYS A 621 -34.35 30.56 -0.94
CA LYS A 621 -34.61 31.17 0.37
C LYS A 621 -36.06 31.02 0.80
N ILE A 622 -37.00 31.23 -0.11
CA ILE A 622 -38.43 31.09 0.17
C ILE A 622 -38.75 29.63 0.50
N LEU A 623 -38.31 28.70 -0.36
CA LEU A 623 -38.59 27.26 -0.20
C LEU A 623 -37.99 26.67 1.07
N SER A 624 -36.75 27.06 1.41
CA SER A 624 -36.10 26.60 2.64
C SER A 624 -36.61 27.29 3.92
N GLY A 625 -37.37 28.38 3.79
CA GLY A 625 -37.92 29.12 4.93
C GLY A 625 -36.89 30.00 5.66
N VAL A 626 -36.00 30.67 4.92
CA VAL A 626 -35.02 31.61 5.49
C VAL A 626 -35.71 32.85 6.06
N GLU A 627 -35.52 33.10 7.37
CA GLU A 627 -35.98 34.34 8.03
C GLU A 627 -34.88 35.39 8.14
N LYS A 628 -33.66 34.97 8.51
CA LYS A 628 -32.48 35.84 8.67
C LYS A 628 -31.19 35.13 8.24
N ALA A 629 -30.60 34.36 9.15
CA ALA A 629 -29.31 33.76 8.95
C ALA A 629 -29.42 32.47 8.13
N HIS A 630 -28.53 32.31 7.16
CA HIS A 630 -28.53 31.15 6.28
C HIS A 630 -27.16 30.91 5.66
N ASN A 631 -26.91 29.67 5.24
CA ASN A 631 -25.78 29.29 4.43
C ASN A 631 -26.18 29.23 2.95
N VAL A 632 -25.23 29.58 2.08
CA VAL A 632 -25.32 29.35 0.63
C VAL A 632 -24.10 28.55 0.20
N ILE A 633 -24.32 27.53 -0.62
CA ILE A 633 -23.27 26.80 -1.33
C ILE A 633 -23.59 26.86 -2.82
N LEU A 634 -22.62 27.28 -3.61
CA LEU A 634 -22.72 27.40 -5.05
C LEU A 634 -21.61 26.57 -5.70
N VAL A 635 -22.00 25.61 -6.53
CA VAL A 635 -21.12 24.84 -7.41
C VAL A 635 -21.61 25.01 -8.85
N ASN A 636 -20.85 24.50 -9.82
CA ASN A 636 -21.25 24.63 -11.24
C ASN A 636 -22.58 23.91 -11.53
N GLU A 637 -22.90 22.85 -10.78
CA GLU A 637 -24.05 21.99 -11.05
C GLU A 637 -25.32 22.40 -10.31
N TRP A 638 -25.22 23.02 -9.13
CA TRP A 638 -26.36 23.32 -8.26
C TRP A 638 -26.07 24.45 -7.28
N MET A 639 -27.14 25.04 -6.75
CA MET A 639 -27.11 25.98 -5.63
C MET A 639 -27.92 25.41 -4.46
N LEU A 640 -27.40 25.56 -3.25
CA LEU A 640 -28.01 25.08 -2.01
C LEU A 640 -28.13 26.23 -1.00
N VAL A 641 -29.29 26.34 -0.37
CA VAL A 641 -29.57 27.30 0.73
C VAL A 641 -30.03 26.53 1.96
N ILE A 642 -29.45 26.85 3.11
CA ILE A 642 -29.76 26.20 4.40
C ILE A 642 -30.03 27.28 5.45
N PRO A 643 -31.26 27.43 5.98
CA PRO A 643 -31.56 28.30 7.12
C PRO A 643 -30.83 27.85 8.38
N ARG A 644 -30.45 28.82 9.23
CA ARG A 644 -29.56 28.62 10.37
C ARG A 644 -30.18 29.09 11.67
N SER A 645 -30.10 28.25 12.70
CA SER A 645 -30.56 28.58 14.06
C SER A 645 -29.40 29.05 14.95
N CYS A 646 -28.24 28.40 14.86
CA CYS A 646 -27.03 28.82 15.57
C CYS A 646 -25.76 28.39 14.84
N ALA A 647 -24.64 29.06 15.13
CA ALA A 647 -23.34 28.71 14.56
C ALA A 647 -22.54 27.75 15.45
N ARG A 648 -22.87 27.66 16.74
CA ARG A 648 -22.07 26.99 17.77
C ARG A 648 -22.94 26.27 18.79
N GLN A 649 -22.46 25.10 19.21
CA GLN A 649 -23.00 24.28 20.30
C GLN A 649 -21.82 23.90 21.21
N GLY A 650 -21.63 24.64 22.31
CA GLY A 650 -20.42 24.52 23.14
C GLY A 650 -19.14 24.93 22.38
N ASN A 651 -18.14 24.04 22.36
CA ASN A 651 -16.89 24.19 21.59
C ASN A 651 -17.07 23.91 20.10
N LEU A 652 -18.13 23.21 19.69
CA LEU A 652 -18.36 22.82 18.30
C LEU A 652 -18.98 23.96 17.49
N ALA A 653 -18.64 24.03 16.21
CA ALA A 653 -19.13 25.05 15.30
C ALA A 653 -19.38 24.49 13.91
N ALA A 654 -20.39 25.03 13.23
CA ALA A 654 -20.74 24.67 11.87
C ALA A 654 -20.90 25.91 10.99
N ASN A 655 -20.31 25.85 9.80
CA ASN A 655 -20.52 26.81 8.72
C ASN A 655 -21.19 26.11 7.52
N ALA A 656 -21.32 26.81 6.39
CA ALA A 656 -21.87 26.26 5.17
C ALA A 656 -21.25 24.92 4.73
N ALA A 657 -19.93 24.78 4.78
CA ALA A 657 -19.26 23.52 4.42
C ALA A 657 -19.58 22.40 5.41
N SER A 658 -19.58 22.69 6.73
CA SER A 658 -19.97 21.72 7.76
C SER A 658 -21.40 21.22 7.56
N MET A 659 -22.31 22.12 7.18
CA MET A 659 -23.71 21.75 6.92
C MET A 659 -23.89 20.86 5.70
N ALA A 660 -22.93 20.86 4.77
CA ALA A 660 -22.89 19.95 3.64
C ALA A 660 -22.09 18.66 3.90
N GLY A 661 -21.70 18.41 5.16
CA GLY A 661 -20.96 17.23 5.60
C GLY A 661 -19.46 17.39 5.70
N MET A 662 -18.89 18.51 5.27
CA MET A 662 -17.45 18.77 5.38
C MET A 662 -17.16 19.63 6.60
N VAL A 663 -17.04 18.99 7.76
CA VAL A 663 -16.87 19.63 9.07
C VAL A 663 -15.42 20.07 9.26
N TRP A 664 -15.21 21.31 9.70
CA TRP A 664 -13.88 21.83 10.00
C TRP A 664 -13.69 21.91 11.51
N VAL A 665 -12.66 21.21 12.00
CA VAL A 665 -12.30 21.19 13.42
C VAL A 665 -10.94 21.82 13.64
N THR A 666 -10.70 22.30 14.87
CA THR A 666 -9.43 22.93 15.24
C THR A 666 -8.51 22.01 16.00
N LYS A 667 -9.07 21.01 16.67
CA LYS A 667 -8.34 20.00 17.43
C LYS A 667 -8.93 18.60 17.21
N PRO A 668 -8.15 17.53 17.37
CA PRO A 668 -8.65 16.16 17.26
C PRO A 668 -9.80 15.85 18.23
N GLU A 669 -9.76 16.39 19.45
CA GLU A 669 -10.79 16.14 20.47
C GLU A 669 -12.16 16.72 20.07
N ASP A 670 -12.18 17.80 19.28
CA ASP A 670 -13.43 18.35 18.77
C ASP A 670 -14.17 17.32 17.89
N ILE A 671 -13.44 16.39 17.25
CA ILE A 671 -14.09 15.40 16.40
C ILE A 671 -14.73 14.27 17.22
N GLU A 672 -14.05 13.84 18.29
CA GLU A 672 -14.65 12.91 19.26
C GLU A 672 -15.97 13.48 19.79
N ASP A 673 -15.98 14.76 20.17
CA ASP A 673 -17.19 15.48 20.60
C ASP A 673 -18.29 15.55 19.52
N TRP A 674 -17.92 15.67 18.24
CA TRP A 674 -18.89 15.63 17.13
C TRP A 674 -19.49 14.23 16.97
N VAL A 675 -18.66 13.19 17.00
CA VAL A 675 -19.06 11.79 16.81
C VAL A 675 -19.92 11.32 17.99
N ASP A 676 -19.52 11.61 19.22
CA ASP A 676 -20.22 11.21 20.46
C ASP A 676 -21.63 11.80 20.57
N ARG A 677 -21.87 12.95 19.93
CA ARG A 677 -23.16 13.66 19.93
C ARG A 677 -24.01 13.40 18.70
N ASP A 678 -23.61 12.46 17.84
CA ASP A 678 -24.15 12.25 16.50
C ASP A 678 -24.05 13.52 15.62
N PRO A 679 -23.18 13.51 14.59
CA PRO A 679 -23.04 14.63 13.69
C PRO A 679 -24.34 15.09 13.01
N MET A 680 -25.28 14.19 12.74
CA MET A 680 -26.58 14.56 12.17
C MET A 680 -27.46 15.28 13.20
N GLU A 681 -27.50 14.82 14.45
CA GLU A 681 -28.19 15.54 15.53
C GLU A 681 -27.62 16.94 15.73
N LEU A 682 -26.29 17.07 15.64
CA LEU A 682 -25.63 18.37 15.66
C LEU A 682 -26.04 19.24 14.46
N LEU A 683 -26.08 18.71 13.23
CA LEU A 683 -26.58 19.48 12.07
C LEU A 683 -28.02 19.96 12.27
N CYS A 684 -28.90 19.16 12.88
CA CYS A 684 -30.26 19.56 13.26
C CYS A 684 -30.26 20.73 14.26
N GLN A 685 -29.40 20.66 15.29
CA GLN A 685 -29.28 21.72 16.30
C GLN A 685 -28.71 23.02 15.72
N PHE A 686 -27.90 22.92 14.68
CA PHE A 686 -27.31 24.03 13.95
C PHE A 686 -28.26 24.63 12.90
N GLY A 687 -29.06 23.78 12.25
CA GLY A 687 -30.07 24.11 11.25
C GLY A 687 -31.43 24.46 11.86
N VAL A 688 -32.40 24.71 10.99
CA VAL A 688 -33.81 24.86 11.38
C VAL A 688 -34.54 23.55 11.06
N VAL A 689 -35.29 23.00 12.01
CA VAL A 689 -36.07 21.76 11.83
C VAL A 689 -37.57 22.05 11.83
N ASP A 690 -38.36 21.23 11.13
CA ASP A 690 -39.82 21.32 11.17
C ASP A 690 -40.36 20.80 12.52
N LYS A 691 -41.31 21.54 13.11
CA LYS A 691 -41.90 21.15 14.40
C LYS A 691 -42.74 19.86 14.34
N GLU A 692 -43.04 19.35 13.15
CA GLU A 692 -43.86 18.14 12.96
C GLU A 692 -43.05 16.83 12.92
N THR A 693 -41.73 16.88 12.81
CA THR A 693 -40.85 15.70 12.79
C THR A 693 -40.29 15.30 14.17
N SER A 694 -40.73 15.96 15.25
CA SER A 694 -40.32 15.66 16.64
C SER A 694 -41.31 14.77 17.40
N GLN A 695 -41.81 13.70 16.77
CA GLN A 695 -42.52 12.60 17.44
C GLN A 695 -41.94 11.24 17.06
#